data_AF-A0A5C6D554-F1
#
_entry.id   AF-A0A5C6D554-F1
#
_cell.length_a   1.000
_cell.length_b   1.000
_cell.length_c   1.000
_cell.angle_alpha   90.00
_cell.angle_beta   90.00
_cell.angle_gamma   90.00
#
_symmetry.space_group_name_H-M   'P 1'
#
loop_
_entity.id
_entity.type
_entity.pdbx_description
1 polymer ?
#
loop_
_entity_poly.entity_id
_entity_poly.type
_entity_poly.pdbx_seq_one_letter_code
_entity_poly.pdbx_strand_id
1 'polypeptide(L)'
;MGYQKTEILLLPWSTLFLADHCRGMAYPPYFAHGQLVFAKSKRKWRLFSTIKVVKKSPASIMKDWNNIGENTLSIPFPNKLCKKIDFFTLMRLGLVFDLTRNNRHFFNGIAFIATVFVQLSFSNLLATAQVRSLGLDVSAWQGNLSTNTWNALHNTNDRDFVFIRSSRGGTTGFYNQSDPNNNNNQNTLSQRYDDPYFVQNITRATAAGMFAGPYHFARPDIISSTQNSGGIANTGTDEANHFLQMAGAWMRPGYLLPVFDLEAGQSQRTASQLTQFSIDFSNRIQEVTGVRPQMYINGNYASYVQSSIVNAFPDLWIARWPNQSNPNSIPVQTANPNDSLSWLYGPWDNFGDPQPWAFWQYASTARLSGFNNGNSNLDVNVANGGIEFVKDKLVPALWTNDSDGQWTSLTNWNSGQTPVAPVQGPGQVARVGALTLPSVRLPGANDTVILDRPNASIDVTLSSGTHNIRKLFVRESLNMTGGSLNVGYVPSSDSTPVSAQFSAPVSITGNASLSAHTLLIDPFQTLTLAGASLSFERMELMPHGTAPAMIAVLGDVSFNPLTSGGGTIANVATPGLSSQIDLGGENRVFNIADGAANVDLSIEVPISNGSLTKTGLGTLSLSGINSFSGDAVVQQGVLSINIPSLADDANVSLSTGGILDLNFSGPPDMVSKLSIDGTTLPIGTWGSVGSGAQFTTPLITGTGLLEVTSTVSPGDFDGDGDVDGNDLTEWQAAYGNTAGADADQDGDSDGQDFLTWQRNYTGSNLLTTATAVPEPSAICLIGFALALMAGFRRS
;
A
#
# COMPACT_ATOMS: atom_id res chain seq x y z
N MET A 1 14.00 -61.94 -5.57
CA MET A 1 15.09 -61.02 -5.92
C MET A 1 14.50 -59.70 -6.42
N GLY A 2 14.67 -58.63 -5.63
CA GLY A 2 14.73 -57.24 -6.09
C GLY A 2 13.47 -56.53 -6.60
N TYR A 3 12.54 -56.16 -5.72
CA TYR A 3 11.64 -55.02 -5.95
C TYR A 3 12.44 -53.71 -5.75
N GLN A 4 12.58 -52.87 -6.78
CA GLN A 4 13.08 -51.50 -6.61
C GLN A 4 11.90 -50.54 -6.39
N LYS A 5 12.00 -49.76 -5.30
CA LYS A 5 11.08 -48.70 -4.87
C LYS A 5 10.88 -47.66 -5.99
N THR A 6 9.62 -47.40 -6.33
CA THR A 6 9.20 -46.22 -7.10
C THR A 6 9.07 -45.04 -6.13
N GLU A 7 9.84 -43.97 -6.33
CA GLU A 7 9.67 -42.71 -5.58
C GLU A 7 8.46 -41.95 -6.13
N ILE A 8 7.51 -41.63 -5.25
CA ILE A 8 6.37 -40.75 -5.53
C ILE A 8 6.66 -39.44 -4.79
N LEU A 9 6.75 -38.33 -5.52
CA LEU A 9 6.83 -36.99 -4.94
C LEU A 9 5.42 -36.42 -4.88
N LEU A 10 4.86 -36.29 -3.67
CA LEU A 10 3.61 -35.56 -3.42
C LEU A 10 3.99 -34.15 -2.98
N LEU A 11 3.61 -33.12 -3.74
CA LEU A 11 3.75 -31.73 -3.34
C LEU A 11 2.40 -31.26 -2.77
N PRO A 12 2.33 -30.80 -1.50
CA PRO A 12 1.13 -30.15 -0.98
C PRO A 12 1.03 -28.72 -1.54
N TRP A 13 -0.16 -28.33 -1.99
CA TRP A 13 -0.54 -26.92 -2.10
C TRP A 13 -1.34 -26.54 -0.86
N SER A 14 -1.14 -25.30 -0.42
CA SER A 14 -1.83 -24.63 0.68
C SER A 14 -3.34 -24.66 0.50
N THR A 15 -4.04 -25.16 1.52
CA THR A 15 -5.46 -24.91 1.76
C THR A 15 -5.70 -23.42 1.98
N LEU A 16 -6.49 -22.79 1.10
CA LEU A 16 -7.11 -21.50 1.38
C LEU A 16 -8.20 -21.75 2.44
N PHE A 17 -8.03 -21.20 3.64
CA PHE A 17 -9.09 -21.16 4.64
C PHE A 17 -10.05 -20.03 4.29
N LEU A 18 -11.29 -20.36 3.95
CA LEU A 18 -12.41 -19.43 4.10
C LEU A 18 -12.77 -19.40 5.59
N ALA A 19 -12.53 -18.27 6.25
CA ALA A 19 -13.10 -17.99 7.56
C ALA A 19 -14.56 -17.58 7.36
N ASP A 20 -15.49 -18.53 7.46
CA ASP A 20 -16.92 -18.26 7.50
C ASP A 20 -17.30 -17.82 8.92
N HIS A 21 -17.58 -16.52 9.10
CA HIS A 21 -18.33 -16.02 10.25
C HIS A 21 -19.79 -15.83 9.82
N CYS A 22 -20.56 -16.91 9.80
CA CYS A 22 -22.03 -16.84 9.85
C CYS A 22 -22.59 -18.14 10.44
N ARG A 23 -23.33 -18.00 11.55
CA ARG A 23 -23.98 -19.11 12.25
C ARG A 23 -25.15 -19.64 11.41
N GLY A 24 -25.08 -20.94 11.09
CA GLY A 24 -26.24 -21.82 10.99
C GLY A 24 -26.88 -21.96 9.61
N MET A 25 -26.44 -22.94 8.83
CA MET A 25 -27.28 -23.80 7.96
C MET A 25 -26.45 -24.97 7.42
N ALA A 26 -27.00 -26.18 7.46
CA ALA A 26 -26.28 -27.42 7.15
C ALA A 26 -26.52 -27.89 5.70
N TYR A 27 -25.47 -27.89 4.87
CA TYR A 27 -25.38 -28.70 3.64
C TYR A 27 -23.91 -29.12 3.34
N PRO A 28 -23.67 -30.28 2.72
CA PRO A 28 -22.32 -30.87 2.64
C PRO A 28 -21.45 -30.21 1.55
N PRO A 29 -20.12 -30.05 1.79
CA PRO A 29 -19.18 -29.44 0.86
C PRO A 29 -18.86 -30.36 -0.34
N TYR A 30 -18.80 -29.78 -1.55
CA TYR A 30 -18.28 -30.42 -2.75
C TYR A 30 -16.75 -30.26 -2.83
N PHE A 31 -16.01 -31.36 -2.98
CA PHE A 31 -14.55 -31.35 -3.21
C PHE A 31 -14.23 -31.73 -4.66
N ALA A 32 -13.43 -30.91 -5.35
CA ALA A 32 -12.75 -31.28 -6.59
C ALA A 32 -11.26 -31.47 -6.29
N HIS A 33 -10.72 -32.67 -6.51
CA HIS A 33 -9.28 -32.97 -6.40
C HIS A 33 -8.70 -33.14 -7.81
N GLY A 34 -7.71 -32.30 -8.18
CA GLY A 34 -6.81 -32.56 -9.31
C GLY A 34 -5.45 -33.01 -8.78
N GLN A 35 -4.86 -34.06 -9.36
CA GLN A 35 -3.49 -34.49 -9.06
C GLN A 35 -2.65 -34.51 -10.34
N LEU A 36 -1.43 -33.97 -10.27
CA LEU A 36 -0.38 -34.15 -11.26
C LEU A 36 0.48 -35.36 -10.86
N VAL A 37 0.64 -36.33 -11.77
CA VAL A 37 1.45 -37.53 -11.54
C VAL A 37 2.65 -37.55 -12.47
N PHE A 38 3.86 -37.57 -11.89
CA PHE A 38 5.10 -37.77 -12.62
C PHE A 38 5.61 -39.20 -12.40
N ALA A 39 5.92 -39.91 -13.47
CA ALA A 39 6.53 -41.25 -13.41
C ALA A 39 7.86 -41.26 -14.16
N LYS A 40 8.89 -41.84 -13.53
CA LYS A 40 10.24 -41.99 -14.09
C LYS A 40 10.42 -43.41 -14.63
N SER A 41 10.60 -43.53 -15.95
CA SER A 41 11.02 -44.78 -16.60
C SER A 41 12.34 -44.53 -17.33
N LYS A 42 13.37 -45.33 -17.00
CA LYS A 42 14.67 -45.44 -17.69
C LYS A 42 15.16 -44.13 -18.35
N ARG A 43 15.45 -43.14 -17.50
CA ARG A 43 16.14 -41.84 -17.79
C ARG A 43 15.33 -40.72 -18.50
N LYS A 44 13.99 -40.74 -18.51
CA LYS A 44 13.19 -39.56 -18.93
C LYS A 44 12.01 -39.29 -17.98
N TRP A 45 11.72 -38.00 -17.74
CA TRP A 45 10.50 -37.55 -17.05
C TRP A 45 9.37 -37.39 -18.09
N ARG A 46 8.14 -37.77 -17.73
CA ARG A 46 6.95 -37.62 -18.58
C ARG A 46 5.86 -36.85 -17.83
N LEU A 47 5.27 -35.86 -18.48
CA LEU A 47 4.10 -35.10 -17.99
C LEU A 47 2.85 -35.69 -18.64
N PHE A 48 1.83 -36.00 -17.84
CA PHE A 48 0.50 -36.36 -18.33
C PHE A 48 -0.51 -35.36 -17.79
N SER A 49 -1.20 -34.65 -18.67
CA SER A 49 -2.35 -33.82 -18.32
C SER A 49 -3.59 -34.33 -19.03
N THR A 50 -4.58 -34.78 -18.27
CA THR A 50 -5.94 -34.96 -18.77
C THR A 50 -6.90 -34.48 -17.69
N ILE A 51 -7.49 -33.30 -17.89
CA ILE A 51 -8.64 -32.85 -17.10
C ILE A 51 -9.88 -33.50 -17.72
N LYS A 52 -10.46 -34.47 -17.01
CA LYS A 52 -11.83 -34.94 -17.27
C LYS A 52 -12.60 -34.91 -15.95
N VAL A 53 -13.58 -34.03 -15.85
CA VAL A 53 -14.57 -34.07 -14.76
C VAL A 53 -15.51 -35.24 -15.05
N VAL A 54 -15.44 -36.31 -14.25
CA VAL A 54 -16.36 -37.44 -14.35
C VAL A 54 -16.87 -37.82 -12.97
N LYS A 55 -18.18 -37.69 -12.74
CA LYS A 55 -18.88 -38.26 -11.57
C LYS A 55 -18.93 -39.79 -11.70
N LYS A 56 -18.01 -40.52 -11.08
CA LYS A 56 -18.13 -41.98 -10.91
C LYS A 56 -17.52 -42.48 -9.61
N SER A 57 -18.08 -43.58 -9.09
CA SER A 57 -17.70 -44.18 -7.80
C SER A 57 -16.37 -44.93 -7.86
N PRO A 58 -15.68 -45.13 -6.71
CA PRO A 58 -14.29 -45.62 -6.63
C PRO A 58 -14.04 -46.99 -7.29
N ALA A 59 -15.07 -47.83 -7.46
CA ALA A 59 -14.94 -49.16 -8.04
C ALA A 59 -14.76 -49.18 -9.57
N SER A 60 -14.96 -48.06 -10.27
CA SER A 60 -14.89 -48.00 -11.74
C SER A 60 -13.54 -47.56 -12.32
N ILE A 61 -12.63 -47.01 -11.50
CA ILE A 61 -11.36 -46.42 -11.95
C ILE A 61 -10.29 -47.49 -12.28
N MET A 62 -10.36 -48.69 -11.68
CA MET A 62 -9.39 -49.76 -11.92
C MET A 62 -9.56 -50.52 -13.24
N LYS A 63 -10.66 -50.32 -13.98
CA LYS A 63 -10.93 -51.07 -15.23
C LYS A 63 -10.40 -50.38 -16.50
N ASP A 64 -10.15 -49.07 -16.46
CA ASP A 64 -9.80 -48.27 -17.64
C ASP A 64 -8.28 -48.15 -17.89
N TRP A 65 -7.42 -48.70 -17.02
CA TRP A 65 -5.96 -48.66 -17.19
C TRP A 65 -5.47 -49.54 -18.36
N ASN A 66 -6.23 -50.56 -18.76
CA ASN A 66 -5.77 -51.56 -19.75
C ASN A 66 -6.04 -51.19 -21.23
N ASN A 67 -6.58 -50.01 -21.56
CA ASN A 67 -7.10 -49.74 -22.92
C ASN A 67 -6.71 -48.39 -23.57
N ILE A 68 -5.59 -47.76 -23.19
CA ILE A 68 -5.14 -46.53 -23.88
C ILE A 68 -4.00 -46.87 -24.86
N GLY A 69 -4.31 -46.80 -26.16
CA GLY A 69 -3.37 -47.02 -27.27
C GLY A 69 -2.33 -45.90 -27.41
N GLU A 70 -1.14 -46.28 -27.86
CA GLU A 70 0.04 -45.44 -28.01
C GLU A 70 -0.03 -44.56 -29.27
N ASN A 71 -0.03 -43.23 -29.11
CA ASN A 71 0.37 -42.30 -30.18
C ASN A 71 1.65 -41.56 -29.74
N THR A 72 2.73 -41.74 -30.51
CA THR A 72 4.08 -41.27 -30.19
C THR A 72 4.46 -40.04 -31.03
N LEU A 73 4.96 -38.99 -30.38
CA LEU A 73 5.75 -37.93 -31.02
C LEU A 73 7.16 -37.96 -30.43
N SER A 74 8.17 -38.20 -31.26
CA SER A 74 9.58 -38.33 -30.84
C SER A 74 10.41 -37.15 -31.34
N ILE A 75 11.06 -36.42 -30.43
CA ILE A 75 12.07 -35.40 -30.76
C ILE A 75 13.42 -35.86 -30.19
N PRO A 76 14.51 -35.96 -30.98
CA PRO A 76 15.82 -36.39 -30.50
C PRO A 76 16.64 -35.21 -29.97
N PHE A 77 17.34 -35.40 -28.84
CA PHE A 77 18.42 -34.50 -28.39
C PHE A 77 19.77 -35.23 -28.54
N PRO A 78 20.79 -34.61 -29.16
CA PRO A 78 22.15 -35.14 -29.12
C PRO A 78 22.87 -34.73 -27.83
N ASN A 79 23.45 -35.72 -27.16
CA ASN A 79 24.37 -35.55 -26.04
C ASN A 79 25.73 -35.02 -26.55
N LYS A 80 26.28 -33.95 -25.92
CA LYS A 80 27.64 -33.88 -25.35
C LYS A 80 28.03 -32.44 -24.98
N LEU A 81 28.89 -32.36 -23.96
CA LEU A 81 29.69 -31.23 -23.45
C LEU A 81 29.05 -30.29 -22.41
N CYS A 82 29.27 -30.67 -21.15
CA CYS A 82 29.29 -29.80 -19.98
C CYS A 82 30.55 -28.91 -20.02
N LYS A 83 30.39 -27.59 -20.13
CA LYS A 83 31.32 -26.59 -19.57
C LYS A 83 30.47 -25.40 -19.07
N LYS A 84 30.66 -25.04 -17.80
CA LYS A 84 30.06 -23.88 -17.14
C LYS A 84 30.33 -22.62 -17.95
N ILE A 85 29.27 -21.91 -18.36
CA ILE A 85 29.31 -20.51 -18.76
C ILE A 85 28.27 -19.79 -17.90
N ASP A 86 28.72 -18.72 -17.26
CA ASP A 86 27.97 -17.93 -16.29
C ASP A 86 26.94 -17.01 -16.99
N PHE A 87 25.78 -16.86 -16.36
CA PHE A 87 24.58 -16.22 -16.90
C PHE A 87 24.78 -14.72 -17.23
N PHE A 88 25.83 -14.10 -16.68
CA PHE A 88 26.17 -12.69 -16.92
C PHE A 88 26.93 -12.39 -18.24
N THR A 89 27.39 -13.40 -18.97
CA THR A 89 28.16 -13.17 -20.22
C THR A 89 27.27 -13.02 -21.46
N LEU A 90 25.99 -13.44 -21.40
CA LEU A 90 25.08 -13.43 -22.55
C LEU A 90 24.36 -12.09 -22.80
N MET A 91 24.39 -11.15 -21.85
CA MET A 91 23.74 -9.84 -22.00
C MET A 91 24.58 -8.77 -22.71
N ARG A 92 25.82 -9.06 -23.14
CA ARG A 92 26.76 -8.03 -23.66
C ARG A 92 27.08 -8.07 -25.16
N LEU A 93 26.34 -8.83 -25.97
CA LEU A 93 26.49 -8.83 -27.43
C LEU A 93 25.16 -8.50 -28.11
N GLY A 94 24.93 -7.21 -28.35
CA GLY A 94 23.90 -6.75 -29.26
C GLY A 94 24.26 -7.13 -30.70
N LEU A 95 23.55 -8.11 -31.25
CA LEU A 95 23.61 -8.43 -32.68
C LEU A 95 22.24 -8.07 -33.29
N VAL A 96 22.26 -6.99 -34.07
CA VAL A 96 21.19 -6.58 -34.98
C VAL A 96 21.15 -7.59 -36.13
N PHE A 97 19.99 -8.19 -36.39
CA PHE A 97 19.75 -8.94 -37.64
C PHE A 97 18.90 -8.09 -38.58
N ASP A 98 19.52 -7.73 -39.70
CA ASP A 98 18.93 -7.04 -40.84
C ASP A 98 18.15 -8.06 -41.70
N LEU A 99 16.88 -7.80 -42.00
CA LEU A 99 16.02 -8.69 -42.78
C LEU A 99 15.72 -8.07 -44.15
N THR A 100 16.54 -8.38 -45.15
CA THR A 100 16.21 -8.13 -46.56
C THR A 100 15.43 -9.29 -47.19
N ARG A 101 14.37 -8.92 -47.91
CA ARG A 101 13.41 -9.73 -48.69
C ARG A 101 14.04 -10.83 -49.57
N ASN A 102 13.52 -12.06 -49.48
CA ASN A 102 12.88 -12.81 -50.58
C ASN A 102 12.78 -14.31 -50.26
N ASN A 103 11.57 -14.78 -49.93
CA ASN A 103 10.89 -15.87 -50.66
C ASN A 103 9.65 -16.32 -49.89
N ARG A 104 8.52 -16.28 -50.59
CA ARG A 104 7.22 -16.78 -50.15
C ARG A 104 7.31 -18.31 -50.01
N HIS A 105 6.49 -18.87 -49.11
CA HIS A 105 6.37 -20.28 -48.71
C HIS A 105 7.14 -20.71 -47.45
N PHE A 106 6.84 -20.12 -46.28
CA PHE A 106 6.92 -20.80 -44.97
C PHE A 106 6.22 -19.95 -43.90
N PHE A 107 4.88 -19.84 -43.93
CA PHE A 107 4.12 -18.89 -43.09
C PHE A 107 3.18 -19.51 -42.04
N ASN A 108 3.32 -20.79 -41.67
CA ASN A 108 2.47 -21.42 -40.65
C ASN A 108 3.22 -22.05 -39.45
N GLY A 109 4.48 -21.65 -39.20
CA GLY A 109 5.29 -22.22 -38.10
C GLY A 109 5.84 -21.22 -37.07
N ILE A 110 5.81 -19.91 -37.35
CA ILE A 110 6.51 -18.90 -36.54
C ILE A 110 5.55 -18.13 -35.60
N ALA A 111 4.26 -18.08 -35.92
CA ALA A 111 3.26 -17.43 -35.06
C ALA A 111 2.96 -18.21 -33.77
N PHE A 112 3.26 -19.51 -33.69
CA PHE A 112 3.01 -20.30 -32.47
C PHE A 112 4.15 -20.24 -31.45
N ILE A 113 5.36 -19.86 -31.88
CA ILE A 113 6.52 -19.76 -30.98
C ILE A 113 6.54 -18.39 -30.30
N ALA A 114 6.14 -17.31 -30.98
CA ALA A 114 6.01 -16.00 -30.36
C ALA A 114 4.92 -15.96 -29.27
N THR A 115 3.77 -16.59 -29.50
CA THR A 115 2.68 -16.63 -28.49
C THR A 115 3.02 -17.49 -27.28
N VAL A 116 3.80 -18.57 -27.43
CA VAL A 116 4.24 -19.38 -26.30
C VAL A 116 5.34 -18.69 -25.48
N PHE A 117 6.17 -17.84 -26.09
CA PHE A 117 7.16 -17.05 -25.34
C PHE A 117 6.56 -15.79 -24.69
N VAL A 118 5.57 -15.13 -25.31
CA VAL A 118 4.86 -13.99 -24.70
C VAL A 118 3.93 -14.44 -23.57
N GLN A 119 3.33 -15.63 -23.66
CA GLN A 119 2.45 -16.17 -22.61
C GLN A 119 3.20 -16.89 -21.48
N LEU A 120 4.53 -17.06 -21.59
CA LEU A 120 5.43 -17.45 -20.49
C LEU A 120 6.15 -16.25 -19.85
N SER A 121 5.88 -15.02 -20.32
CA SER A 121 6.37 -13.78 -19.71
C SER A 121 5.48 -13.28 -18.58
N PHE A 122 4.28 -13.87 -18.40
CA PHE A 122 3.44 -13.65 -17.23
C PHE A 122 3.60 -14.80 -16.24
N SER A 123 4.25 -14.47 -15.13
CA SER A 123 3.96 -15.05 -13.80
C SER A 123 4.26 -16.53 -13.59
N ASN A 124 5.51 -16.93 -13.85
CA ASN A 124 6.18 -17.82 -12.90
C ASN A 124 7.24 -17.01 -12.15
N LEU A 125 6.78 -16.06 -11.32
CA LEU A 125 7.42 -15.87 -10.04
C LEU A 125 7.31 -17.24 -9.35
N LEU A 126 8.29 -18.12 -9.57
CA LEU A 126 8.70 -18.98 -8.46
C LEU A 126 8.89 -17.99 -7.33
N ALA A 127 7.98 -18.00 -6.35
CA ALA A 127 8.13 -17.24 -5.13
C ALA A 127 9.51 -17.60 -4.60
N THR A 128 10.48 -16.73 -4.88
CA THR A 128 11.82 -16.88 -4.33
C THR A 128 11.57 -16.72 -2.85
N ALA A 129 11.80 -17.79 -2.09
CA ALA A 129 11.64 -17.75 -0.65
C ALA A 129 12.35 -16.48 -0.16
N GLN A 130 11.56 -15.60 0.41
CA GLN A 130 11.98 -14.23 0.64
C GLN A 130 13.18 -14.21 1.58
N VAL A 131 14.22 -13.46 1.24
CA VAL A 131 15.41 -13.37 2.10
C VAL A 131 15.04 -12.55 3.34
N ARG A 132 14.95 -13.24 4.47
CA ARG A 132 14.77 -12.62 5.78
C ARG A 132 15.97 -11.74 6.11
N SER A 133 15.68 -10.55 6.62
CA SER A 133 16.69 -9.59 7.03
C SER A 133 17.44 -10.09 8.27
N LEU A 134 18.75 -9.89 8.30
CA LEU A 134 19.62 -10.32 9.39
C LEU A 134 20.07 -9.11 10.21
N GLY A 135 20.22 -9.33 11.51
CA GLY A 135 20.63 -8.31 12.46
C GLY A 135 21.45 -8.87 13.60
N LEU A 136 21.65 -8.04 14.61
CA LEU A 136 22.42 -8.36 15.80
C LEU A 136 21.90 -7.57 16.99
N ASP A 137 22.40 -7.87 18.17
CA ASP A 137 22.21 -7.01 19.33
C ASP A 137 23.51 -6.88 20.12
N VAL A 138 23.70 -5.71 20.73
CA VAL A 138 24.95 -5.37 21.43
C VAL A 138 24.70 -4.59 22.71
N SER A 139 25.69 -4.63 23.57
CA SER A 139 25.78 -3.84 24.78
C SER A 139 27.24 -3.45 25.06
N ALA A 140 27.50 -2.87 26.23
CA ALA A 140 28.86 -2.62 26.69
C ALA A 140 29.78 -3.86 26.70
N TRP A 141 29.22 -5.08 26.71
CA TRP A 141 30.01 -6.32 26.65
C TRP A 141 30.77 -6.50 25.32
N GLN A 142 30.29 -5.90 24.24
CA GLN A 142 30.97 -5.92 22.94
C GLN A 142 32.05 -4.82 22.82
N GLY A 143 32.20 -3.99 23.85
CA GLY A 143 33.25 -2.97 23.95
C GLY A 143 33.02 -1.74 23.08
N ASN A 144 34.09 -0.95 22.90
CA ASN A 144 34.08 0.29 22.13
C ASN A 144 34.15 0.01 20.62
N LEU A 145 32.99 -0.15 19.97
CA LEU A 145 32.89 -0.48 18.55
C LEU A 145 33.17 0.73 17.65
N SER A 146 34.18 0.62 16.77
CA SER A 146 34.56 1.71 15.86
C SER A 146 33.55 1.93 14.71
N THR A 147 33.60 3.09 14.04
CA THR A 147 32.83 3.33 12.81
C THR A 147 33.13 2.29 11.72
N ASN A 148 34.40 1.89 11.57
CA ASN A 148 34.78 0.85 10.61
C ASN A 148 34.16 -0.51 10.95
N THR A 149 34.03 -0.83 12.24
CA THR A 149 33.37 -2.05 12.71
C THR A 149 31.90 -2.05 12.33
N TRP A 150 31.17 -0.96 12.59
CA TRP A 150 29.77 -0.81 12.19
C TRP A 150 29.58 -0.89 10.66
N ASN A 151 30.43 -0.20 9.90
CA ASN A 151 30.42 -0.29 8.44
C ASN A 151 30.70 -1.70 7.94
N ALA A 152 31.61 -2.45 8.57
CA ALA A 152 31.90 -3.83 8.19
C ALA A 152 30.74 -4.78 8.54
N LEU A 153 30.12 -4.61 9.70
CA LEU A 153 28.94 -5.39 10.10
C LEU A 153 27.80 -5.21 9.08
N HIS A 154 27.54 -3.98 8.63
CA HIS A 154 26.53 -3.71 7.60
C HIS A 154 26.97 -4.22 6.22
N ASN A 155 28.07 -3.68 5.67
CA ASN A 155 28.44 -3.88 4.26
C ASN A 155 29.12 -5.22 3.94
N THR A 156 29.65 -5.93 4.95
CA THR A 156 30.39 -7.18 4.75
C THR A 156 29.70 -8.39 5.38
N ASN A 157 28.91 -8.18 6.43
CA ASN A 157 28.17 -9.26 7.08
C ASN A 157 26.67 -9.21 6.82
N ASP A 158 26.18 -8.29 5.98
CA ASP A 158 24.77 -8.16 5.61
C ASP A 158 23.89 -8.05 6.85
N ARG A 159 24.17 -7.04 7.68
CA ARG A 159 23.37 -6.73 8.87
C ARG A 159 22.59 -5.46 8.62
N ASP A 160 21.28 -5.58 8.50
CA ASP A 160 20.39 -4.46 8.20
C ASP A 160 19.88 -3.78 9.45
N PHE A 161 19.84 -4.51 10.58
CA PHE A 161 19.30 -3.98 11.83
C PHE A 161 20.10 -4.36 13.08
N VAL A 162 19.92 -3.58 14.14
CA VAL A 162 20.55 -3.83 15.44
C VAL A 162 19.72 -3.34 16.63
N PHE A 163 19.70 -4.12 17.71
CA PHE A 163 19.24 -3.67 19.02
C PHE A 163 20.41 -3.34 19.93
N ILE A 164 20.36 -2.21 20.64
CA ILE A 164 21.50 -1.70 21.42
C ILE A 164 21.03 -1.43 22.84
N ARG A 165 21.72 -2.01 23.83
CA ARG A 165 21.38 -1.76 25.24
C ARG A 165 21.56 -0.29 25.54
N SER A 166 20.53 0.32 26.10
CA SER A 166 20.59 1.68 26.60
C SER A 166 20.78 1.73 28.11
N SER A 167 20.08 0.85 28.82
CA SER A 167 19.86 0.96 30.26
C SER A 167 19.49 -0.39 30.87
N ARG A 168 19.63 -0.48 32.20
CA ARG A 168 19.23 -1.62 33.03
C ARG A 168 18.80 -1.14 34.41
N GLY A 169 17.76 -1.77 34.95
CA GLY A 169 17.24 -1.47 36.29
C GLY A 169 16.52 -0.12 36.38
N GLY A 170 16.23 0.34 37.60
CA GLY A 170 15.42 1.54 37.81
C GLY A 170 16.21 2.85 37.75
N THR A 171 15.55 3.96 38.12
CA THR A 171 16.14 5.31 37.99
C THR A 171 17.19 5.63 39.04
N THR A 172 17.35 4.80 40.07
CA THR A 172 18.23 5.05 41.22
C THR A 172 19.26 3.95 41.45
N GLY A 173 20.29 4.31 42.22
CA GLY A 173 21.32 3.37 42.64
C GLY A 173 22.47 3.21 41.66
N PHE A 174 23.21 2.13 41.85
CA PHE A 174 24.39 1.79 41.07
C PHE A 174 24.41 0.29 40.85
N TYR A 175 24.94 -0.13 39.71
CA TYR A 175 25.20 -1.52 39.38
C TYR A 175 26.59 -1.66 38.81
N ASN A 176 27.42 -2.45 39.49
CA ASN A 176 28.71 -2.85 39.01
C ASN A 176 28.57 -4.06 38.06
N GLN A 177 28.69 -3.78 36.76
CA GLN A 177 28.64 -4.82 35.73
C GLN A 177 29.77 -5.87 35.85
N SER A 178 30.90 -5.52 36.46
CA SER A 178 32.00 -6.46 36.73
C SER A 178 31.79 -7.29 38.00
N ASP A 179 30.78 -6.96 38.81
CA ASP A 179 30.38 -7.71 40.00
C ASP A 179 28.87 -7.97 40.00
N PRO A 180 28.36 -8.78 39.06
CA PRO A 180 26.93 -9.04 38.91
C PRO A 180 26.33 -9.75 40.13
N ASN A 181 27.14 -10.50 40.87
CA ASN A 181 26.74 -11.23 42.08
C ASN A 181 26.76 -10.34 43.33
N ASN A 182 27.14 -9.06 43.19
CA ASN A 182 27.25 -8.10 44.28
C ASN A 182 28.17 -8.57 45.43
N ASN A 183 29.23 -9.31 45.12
CA ASN A 183 30.15 -9.85 46.12
C ASN A 183 30.84 -8.74 46.93
N ASN A 184 31.01 -7.56 46.32
CA ASN A 184 31.63 -6.38 46.91
C ASN A 184 30.60 -5.38 47.50
N ASN A 185 29.31 -5.74 47.54
CA ASN A 185 28.23 -4.89 48.07
C ASN A 185 28.09 -3.51 47.41
N GLN A 186 28.48 -3.37 46.15
CA GLN A 186 28.43 -2.10 45.42
C GLN A 186 27.09 -1.86 44.72
N ASN A 187 26.33 -2.91 44.43
CA ASN A 187 25.02 -2.76 43.78
C ASN A 187 24.01 -2.29 44.82
N THR A 188 23.34 -1.16 44.56
CA THR A 188 22.44 -0.49 45.53
C THR A 188 21.13 -0.05 44.90
N LEU A 189 20.08 0.12 45.73
CA LEU A 189 18.76 0.64 45.35
C LEU A 189 18.20 -0.11 44.13
N SER A 190 17.71 0.63 43.13
CA SER A 190 17.14 0.07 41.91
C SER A 190 18.16 -0.47 40.91
N GLN A 191 19.44 -0.54 41.29
CA GLN A 191 20.55 -1.03 40.48
C GLN A 191 20.62 -0.40 39.09
N ARG A 192 20.47 0.94 39.03
CA ARG A 192 20.64 1.71 37.80
C ARG A 192 21.97 1.37 37.13
N TYR A 193 21.90 1.12 35.83
CA TYR A 193 23.06 1.03 34.94
C TYR A 193 22.80 1.73 33.61
N ASP A 194 23.64 2.71 33.30
CA ASP A 194 23.63 3.44 32.03
C ASP A 194 24.68 2.80 31.10
N ASP A 195 24.29 2.30 29.93
CA ASP A 195 25.27 1.70 29.02
C ASP A 195 26.16 2.81 28.40
N PRO A 196 27.47 2.84 28.69
CA PRO A 196 28.32 3.97 28.34
C PRO A 196 28.51 4.13 26.82
N TYR A 197 28.28 3.07 26.04
CA TYR A 197 28.48 3.09 24.59
C TYR A 197 27.18 3.32 23.79
N PHE A 198 26.02 3.34 24.44
CA PHE A 198 24.71 3.39 23.76
C PHE A 198 24.62 4.50 22.70
N VAL A 199 24.84 5.76 23.10
CA VAL A 199 24.69 6.92 22.19
C VAL A 199 25.66 6.84 21.01
N GLN A 200 26.89 6.40 21.25
CA GLN A 200 27.88 6.24 20.20
C GLN A 200 27.50 5.11 19.25
N ASN A 201 27.06 3.96 19.78
CA ASN A 201 26.70 2.79 19.00
C ASN A 201 25.47 3.08 18.13
N ILE A 202 24.40 3.68 18.68
CA ILE A 202 23.20 3.99 17.90
C ILE A 202 23.49 5.03 16.81
N THR A 203 24.36 6.01 17.09
CA THR A 203 24.80 7.00 16.09
C THR A 203 25.60 6.34 14.97
N ARG A 204 26.55 5.46 15.30
CA ARG A 204 27.42 4.80 14.30
C ARG A 204 26.69 3.74 13.50
N ALA A 205 25.81 2.97 14.13
CA ALA A 205 25.00 1.96 13.46
C ALA A 205 24.07 2.59 12.41
N THR A 206 23.37 3.67 12.78
CA THR A 206 22.51 4.39 11.83
C THR A 206 23.31 5.09 10.73
N ALA A 207 24.48 5.67 11.05
CA ALA A 207 25.38 6.22 10.03
C ALA A 207 25.95 5.16 9.07
N ALA A 208 26.05 3.90 9.51
CA ALA A 208 26.46 2.78 8.68
C ALA A 208 25.35 2.27 7.75
N GLY A 209 24.11 2.75 7.90
CA GLY A 209 22.95 2.32 7.10
C GLY A 209 22.02 1.33 7.79
N MET A 210 22.27 0.97 9.05
CA MET A 210 21.45 0.01 9.79
C MET A 210 20.23 0.67 10.46
N PHE A 211 19.11 -0.05 10.52
CA PHE A 211 17.98 0.29 11.39
C PHE A 211 18.31 -0.09 12.84
N ALA A 212 18.32 0.88 13.75
CA ALA A 212 18.74 0.65 15.14
C ALA A 212 17.61 0.91 16.14
N GLY A 213 17.51 0.08 17.17
CA GLY A 213 16.54 0.21 18.27
C GLY A 213 17.21 0.14 19.63
N PRO A 214 16.75 0.90 20.63
CA PRO A 214 17.25 0.78 21.98
C PRO A 214 16.55 -0.37 22.73
N TYR A 215 17.26 -1.03 23.65
CA TYR A 215 16.63 -1.96 24.61
C TYR A 215 16.96 -1.62 26.08
N HIS A 216 16.08 -2.07 26.97
CA HIS A 216 16.21 -1.95 28.42
C HIS A 216 16.20 -3.34 29.09
N PHE A 217 17.29 -3.71 29.75
CA PHE A 217 17.35 -4.97 30.51
C PHE A 217 16.60 -4.81 31.84
N ALA A 218 15.45 -5.45 31.95
CA ALA A 218 14.56 -5.30 33.08
C ALA A 218 15.10 -5.98 34.35
N ARG A 219 14.86 -5.38 35.51
CA ARG A 219 15.27 -5.92 36.83
C ARG A 219 14.10 -6.07 37.82
N PRO A 220 13.02 -6.78 37.44
CA PRO A 220 11.93 -7.09 38.36
C PRO A 220 12.35 -8.00 39.53
N ASP A 221 13.53 -8.61 39.47
CA ASP A 221 14.15 -9.35 40.58
C ASP A 221 14.61 -8.45 41.75
N ILE A 222 14.67 -7.14 41.56
CA ILE A 222 14.91 -6.18 42.64
C ILE A 222 13.58 -5.90 43.37
N ILE A 223 13.39 -6.61 44.48
CA ILE A 223 12.27 -6.45 45.40
C ILE A 223 12.77 -5.80 46.71
N SER A 224 11.84 -5.43 47.60
CA SER A 224 12.18 -4.73 48.84
C SER A 224 13.14 -5.52 49.74
N SER A 225 13.11 -6.86 49.68
CA SER A 225 14.03 -7.73 50.43
C SER A 225 15.33 -8.05 49.69
N THR A 226 15.52 -7.61 48.45
CA THR A 226 16.78 -7.81 47.73
C THR A 226 17.92 -7.11 48.46
N GLN A 227 19.05 -7.80 48.62
CA GLN A 227 20.22 -7.24 49.31
C GLN A 227 20.63 -5.89 48.70
N ASN A 228 20.84 -4.89 49.56
CA ASN A 228 21.23 -3.52 49.22
C ASN A 228 20.19 -2.74 48.39
N SER A 229 18.94 -3.23 48.26
CA SER A 229 17.84 -2.47 47.64
C SER A 229 17.42 -1.23 48.45
N GLY A 230 17.84 -1.15 49.72
CA GLY A 230 17.39 -0.10 50.64
C GLY A 230 15.89 -0.19 50.97
N GLY A 231 15.27 -1.36 50.77
CA GLY A 231 13.82 -1.54 50.92
C GLY A 231 13.01 -1.08 49.70
N ILE A 232 13.68 -0.57 48.66
CA ILE A 232 13.04 -0.03 47.45
C ILE A 232 12.99 -1.12 46.38
N ALA A 233 11.78 -1.54 46.01
CA ALA A 233 11.58 -2.45 44.89
C ALA A 233 11.55 -1.68 43.57
N ASN A 234 12.03 -2.32 42.50
CA ASN A 234 11.79 -1.80 41.16
C ASN A 234 10.30 -1.94 40.81
N THR A 235 9.80 -0.96 40.06
CA THR A 235 8.47 -0.99 39.44
C THR A 235 8.62 -0.87 37.93
N GLY A 236 7.65 -1.38 37.16
CA GLY A 236 7.68 -1.25 35.70
C GLY A 236 7.73 0.21 35.26
N THR A 237 6.98 1.08 35.94
CA THR A 237 7.00 2.53 35.69
C THR A 237 8.36 3.17 35.96
N ASP A 238 9.06 2.78 37.03
CA ASP A 238 10.39 3.31 37.34
C ASP A 238 11.42 2.88 36.29
N GLU A 239 11.42 1.60 35.91
CA GLU A 239 12.31 1.10 34.85
C GLU A 239 12.01 1.72 33.49
N ALA A 240 10.73 1.96 33.15
CA ALA A 240 10.34 2.69 31.95
C ALA A 240 10.83 4.15 31.98
N ASN A 241 10.75 4.81 33.14
CA ASN A 241 11.30 6.16 33.30
C ASN A 241 12.82 6.18 33.12
N HIS A 242 13.54 5.18 33.62
CA HIS A 242 14.98 5.06 33.35
C HIS A 242 15.26 4.86 31.86
N PHE A 243 14.49 3.99 31.21
CA PHE A 243 14.62 3.78 29.77
C PHE A 243 14.37 5.05 28.96
N LEU A 244 13.33 5.82 29.32
CA LEU A 244 13.04 7.12 28.71
C LEU A 244 14.17 8.14 28.95
N GLN A 245 14.73 8.19 30.17
CA GLN A 245 15.87 9.06 30.48
C GLN A 245 17.12 8.73 29.65
N MET A 246 17.32 7.46 29.27
CA MET A 246 18.51 7.03 28.53
C MET A 246 18.31 7.00 27.02
N ALA A 247 17.13 6.60 26.55
CA ALA A 247 16.86 6.29 25.15
C ALA A 247 15.67 7.03 24.55
N GLY A 248 14.93 7.84 25.32
CA GLY A 248 13.71 8.51 24.83
C GLY A 248 13.94 9.39 23.59
N ALA A 249 15.14 9.95 23.42
CA ALA A 249 15.51 10.67 22.20
C ALA A 249 15.45 9.82 20.92
N TRP A 250 15.53 8.49 21.01
CA TRP A 250 15.51 7.56 19.87
C TRP A 250 14.20 6.78 19.74
N MET A 251 13.20 7.04 20.59
CA MET A 251 11.86 6.44 20.45
C MET A 251 11.00 7.28 19.48
N ARG A 252 11.47 7.41 18.24
CA ARG A 252 10.90 8.31 17.21
C ARG A 252 11.17 7.79 15.79
N PRO A 253 10.52 8.35 14.74
CA PRO A 253 10.69 7.91 13.35
C PRO A 253 12.14 7.84 12.89
N GLY A 254 12.48 6.74 12.23
CA GLY A 254 13.85 6.40 11.79
C GLY A 254 14.59 5.42 12.71
N TYR A 255 14.00 5.04 13.85
CA TYR A 255 14.54 4.04 14.76
C TYR A 255 13.55 2.89 14.97
N LEU A 256 14.07 1.70 15.27
CA LEU A 256 13.24 0.55 15.63
C LEU A 256 12.50 0.80 16.96
N LEU A 257 11.39 0.10 17.14
CA LEU A 257 10.61 0.15 18.37
C LEU A 257 11.49 -0.08 19.61
N PRO A 258 11.23 0.63 20.73
CA PRO A 258 11.93 0.41 21.97
C PRO A 258 11.66 -1.02 22.48
N VAL A 259 12.69 -1.69 23.00
CA VAL A 259 12.57 -3.08 23.47
C VAL A 259 12.64 -3.18 24.99
N PHE A 260 11.71 -3.92 25.57
CA PHE A 260 11.74 -4.40 26.95
C PHE A 260 12.34 -5.81 27.00
N ASP A 261 13.49 -5.97 27.62
CA ASP A 261 14.20 -7.24 27.75
C ASP A 261 13.88 -7.88 29.11
N LEU A 262 13.08 -8.96 29.09
CA LEU A 262 12.60 -9.66 30.28
C LEU A 262 13.32 -11.01 30.46
N GLU A 263 14.34 -11.00 31.33
CA GLU A 263 15.13 -12.19 31.66
C GLU A 263 15.36 -12.38 33.17
N ALA A 264 14.65 -11.63 34.01
CA ALA A 264 14.78 -11.69 35.47
C ALA A 264 13.41 -11.71 36.18
N GLY A 265 13.41 -12.08 37.47
CA GLY A 265 12.28 -11.87 38.39
C GLY A 265 11.33 -13.06 38.60
N GLN A 266 11.42 -14.13 37.81
CA GLN A 266 10.54 -15.30 37.94
C GLN A 266 10.66 -16.03 39.29
N SER A 267 11.81 -15.92 39.96
CA SER A 267 12.00 -16.49 41.31
C SER A 267 11.47 -15.59 42.44
N GLN A 268 11.28 -14.31 42.17
CA GLN A 268 10.92 -13.29 43.17
C GLN A 268 9.46 -12.85 43.06
N ARG A 269 8.84 -12.97 41.87
CA ARG A 269 7.49 -12.50 41.57
C ARG A 269 6.63 -13.65 41.06
N THR A 270 5.36 -13.65 41.42
CA THR A 270 4.37 -14.53 40.79
C THR A 270 4.17 -14.19 39.32
N ALA A 271 3.61 -15.10 38.53
CA ALA A 271 3.24 -14.87 37.12
C ALA A 271 2.46 -13.57 36.93
N SER A 272 1.42 -13.36 37.75
CA SER A 272 0.60 -12.14 37.71
C SER A 272 1.39 -10.88 38.06
N GLN A 273 2.26 -10.93 39.08
CA GLN A 273 3.09 -9.78 39.46
C GLN A 273 4.14 -9.43 38.39
N LEU A 274 4.74 -10.43 37.74
CA LEU A 274 5.71 -10.21 36.67
C LEU A 274 5.04 -9.68 35.40
N THR A 275 3.87 -10.21 35.05
CA THR A 275 3.04 -9.68 33.97
C THR A 275 2.62 -8.24 34.23
N GLN A 276 2.13 -7.92 35.43
CA GLN A 276 1.73 -6.55 35.75
C GLN A 276 2.91 -5.59 35.71
N PHE A 277 4.08 -5.97 36.24
CA PHE A 277 5.30 -5.18 36.14
C PHE A 277 5.62 -4.83 34.68
N SER A 278 5.54 -5.81 33.78
CA SER A 278 5.82 -5.62 32.36
C SER A 278 4.78 -4.73 31.68
N ILE A 279 3.50 -4.89 32.02
CA ILE A 279 2.41 -4.04 31.52
C ILE A 279 2.60 -2.59 31.99
N ASP A 280 2.95 -2.36 33.26
CA ASP A 280 3.20 -1.02 33.79
C ASP A 280 4.36 -0.33 33.07
N PHE A 281 5.42 -1.07 32.75
CA PHE A 281 6.52 -0.59 31.91
C PHE A 281 6.01 -0.13 30.53
N SER A 282 5.31 -1.01 29.83
CA SER A 282 4.79 -0.72 28.48
C SER A 282 3.78 0.43 28.47
N ASN A 283 2.87 0.49 29.46
CA ASN A 283 1.92 1.58 29.61
C ASN A 283 2.63 2.92 29.75
N ARG A 284 3.70 2.97 30.56
CA ARG A 284 4.47 4.21 30.74
C ARG A 284 5.20 4.63 29.47
N ILE A 285 5.75 3.70 28.70
CA ILE A 285 6.34 4.01 27.38
C ILE A 285 5.27 4.56 26.44
N GLN A 286 4.10 3.90 26.34
CA GLN A 286 3.02 4.35 25.47
C GLN A 286 2.49 5.73 25.88
N GLU A 287 2.32 5.98 27.18
CA GLU A 287 1.86 7.27 27.71
C GLU A 287 2.76 8.43 27.25
N VAL A 288 4.08 8.22 27.23
CA VAL A 288 5.05 9.28 26.91
C VAL A 288 5.32 9.40 25.42
N THR A 289 5.28 8.29 24.68
CA THR A 289 5.77 8.22 23.29
C THR A 289 4.68 7.97 22.25
N GLY A 290 3.49 7.54 22.68
CA GLY A 290 2.40 7.09 21.81
C GLY A 290 2.59 5.67 21.26
N VAL A 291 3.72 5.01 21.51
CA VAL A 291 4.02 3.68 20.95
C VAL A 291 4.19 2.61 22.02
N ARG A 292 3.80 1.37 21.67
CA ARG A 292 4.06 0.20 22.52
C ARG A 292 5.46 -0.35 22.25
N PRO A 293 6.24 -0.69 23.28
CA PRO A 293 7.51 -1.36 23.10
C PRO A 293 7.35 -2.80 22.59
N GLN A 294 8.42 -3.33 22.00
CA GLN A 294 8.58 -4.75 21.69
C GLN A 294 9.05 -5.52 22.92
N MET A 295 8.64 -6.79 23.05
CA MET A 295 9.11 -7.70 24.10
C MET A 295 10.30 -8.50 23.59
N TYR A 296 11.43 -8.47 24.29
CA TYR A 296 12.46 -9.52 24.20
C TYR A 296 12.31 -10.49 25.38
N ILE A 297 12.23 -11.78 25.07
CA ILE A 297 11.97 -12.83 26.07
C ILE A 297 12.45 -14.20 25.58
N ASN A 298 12.82 -15.10 26.48
CA ASN A 298 13.05 -16.52 26.16
C ASN A 298 11.83 -17.39 26.50
N GLY A 299 11.80 -18.63 26.00
CA GLY A 299 10.65 -19.52 26.18
C GLY A 299 10.25 -19.79 27.65
N ASN A 300 11.21 -19.80 28.58
CA ASN A 300 10.90 -20.08 29.99
C ASN A 300 10.11 -18.94 30.62
N TYR A 301 10.52 -17.70 30.36
CA TYR A 301 9.79 -16.52 30.82
C TYR A 301 8.48 -16.34 30.07
N ALA A 302 8.45 -16.61 28.75
CA ALA A 302 7.23 -16.57 27.95
C ALA A 302 6.15 -17.53 28.50
N SER A 303 6.55 -18.74 28.90
CA SER A 303 5.64 -19.72 29.51
C SER A 303 5.14 -19.33 30.90
N TYR A 304 5.79 -18.37 31.56
CA TYR A 304 5.48 -17.96 32.92
C TYR A 304 4.50 -16.77 32.97
N VAL A 305 4.53 -15.88 31.99
CA VAL A 305 3.67 -14.68 31.95
C VAL A 305 2.24 -14.99 31.45
N GLN A 306 1.28 -14.14 31.83
CA GLN A 306 -0.14 -14.28 31.50
C GLN A 306 -0.53 -13.54 30.20
N SER A 307 -1.66 -13.94 29.60
CA SER A 307 -2.12 -13.46 28.28
C SER A 307 -2.41 -11.97 28.18
N SER A 308 -2.69 -11.29 29.30
CA SER A 308 -2.88 -9.83 29.33
C SER A 308 -1.65 -9.04 28.84
N ILE A 309 -0.47 -9.66 28.82
CA ILE A 309 0.78 -9.03 28.35
C ILE A 309 0.78 -8.75 26.85
N VAL A 310 0.03 -9.52 26.04
CA VAL A 310 0.17 -9.49 24.57
C VAL A 310 -0.30 -8.16 23.98
N ASN A 311 -1.35 -7.55 24.52
CA ASN A 311 -1.78 -6.22 24.08
C ASN A 311 -0.79 -5.11 24.46
N ALA A 312 -0.01 -5.32 25.53
CA ALA A 312 1.03 -4.39 25.94
C ALA A 312 2.34 -4.58 25.14
N PHE A 313 2.52 -5.72 24.49
CA PHE A 313 3.69 -6.07 23.69
C PHE A 313 3.27 -6.87 22.46
N PRO A 314 2.68 -6.22 21.45
CA PRO A 314 2.19 -6.90 20.26
C PRO A 314 3.32 -7.48 19.40
N ASP A 315 4.52 -6.91 19.49
CA ASP A 315 5.70 -7.40 18.79
C ASP A 315 6.58 -8.25 19.72
N LEU A 316 6.88 -9.48 19.27
CA LEU A 316 7.69 -10.45 20.00
C LEU A 316 9.08 -10.63 19.37
N TRP A 317 10.12 -10.37 20.15
CA TRP A 317 11.49 -10.79 19.88
C TRP A 317 11.82 -11.98 20.79
N ILE A 318 11.93 -13.17 20.20
CA ILE A 318 12.11 -14.41 20.96
C ILE A 318 13.57 -14.87 20.96
N ALA A 319 14.08 -15.24 22.13
CA ALA A 319 15.39 -15.89 22.25
C ALA A 319 15.25 -17.42 22.24
N ARG A 320 15.92 -18.05 21.26
CA ARG A 320 16.12 -19.50 21.22
C ARG A 320 17.36 -19.82 20.43
N TRP A 321 18.24 -20.65 20.97
CA TRP A 321 19.49 -21.00 20.29
C TRP A 321 19.55 -22.51 19.97
N PRO A 322 19.03 -22.97 18.81
CA PRO A 322 19.01 -24.38 18.47
C PRO A 322 20.40 -25.03 18.37
N ASN A 323 21.42 -24.24 18.00
CA ASN A 323 22.78 -24.75 17.86
C ASN A 323 23.87 -23.71 18.16
N GLN A 324 24.24 -23.59 19.43
CA GLN A 324 25.31 -22.68 19.88
C GLN A 324 26.72 -23.15 19.50
N SER A 325 26.93 -24.43 19.20
CA SER A 325 28.26 -24.92 18.78
C SER A 325 28.55 -24.62 17.31
N ASN A 326 27.50 -24.46 16.49
CA ASN A 326 27.62 -24.05 15.10
C ASN A 326 26.44 -23.16 14.66
N PRO A 327 26.45 -21.86 15.02
CA PRO A 327 25.40 -20.91 14.64
C PRO A 327 25.14 -20.83 13.13
N ASN A 328 26.17 -21.01 12.30
CA ASN A 328 26.06 -20.98 10.84
C ASN A 328 25.26 -22.16 10.26
N SER A 329 25.00 -23.21 11.04
CA SER A 329 24.18 -24.35 10.60
C SER A 329 22.67 -24.12 10.79
N ILE A 330 22.27 -23.04 11.47
CA ILE A 330 20.86 -22.73 11.72
C ILE A 330 20.27 -22.13 10.43
N PRO A 331 19.25 -22.76 9.81
CA PRO A 331 18.73 -22.30 8.53
C PRO A 331 17.71 -21.16 8.71
N VAL A 332 18.18 -20.02 9.22
CA VAL A 332 17.35 -18.85 9.62
C VAL A 332 16.43 -18.30 8.53
N GLN A 333 16.74 -18.58 7.27
CA GLN A 333 15.95 -18.18 6.11
C GLN A 333 14.66 -19.01 5.94
N THR A 334 14.60 -20.22 6.51
CA THR A 334 13.47 -21.14 6.32
C THR A 334 12.96 -21.77 7.62
N ALA A 335 13.77 -21.81 8.67
CA ALA A 335 13.40 -22.36 9.97
C ALA A 335 12.66 -21.35 10.82
N ASN A 336 11.92 -21.84 11.81
CA ASN A 336 11.25 -21.03 12.81
C ASN A 336 11.76 -21.30 14.23
N PRO A 337 11.64 -20.33 15.13
CA PRO A 337 12.02 -20.49 16.53
C PRO A 337 11.29 -21.65 17.19
N ASN A 338 10.03 -21.96 16.89
CA ASN A 338 9.33 -23.10 17.50
C ASN A 338 9.60 -24.45 16.82
N ASP A 339 10.47 -24.54 15.81
CA ASP A 339 10.78 -25.81 15.14
C ASP A 339 11.30 -26.83 16.16
N SER A 340 10.53 -27.88 16.46
CA SER A 340 10.79 -28.87 17.52
C SER A 340 10.50 -28.43 18.97
N LEU A 341 9.85 -27.29 19.20
CA LEU A 341 9.42 -26.81 20.54
C LEU A 341 8.08 -26.03 20.46
N SER A 342 6.96 -26.69 20.75
CA SER A 342 5.61 -26.10 20.58
C SER A 342 5.16 -25.12 21.68
N TRP A 343 5.89 -25.00 22.80
CA TRP A 343 5.49 -24.14 23.94
C TRP A 343 6.22 -22.78 23.97
N LEU A 344 7.11 -22.54 23.00
CA LEU A 344 8.10 -21.46 23.03
C LEU A 344 7.51 -20.06 23.21
N TYR A 345 6.37 -19.77 22.56
CA TYR A 345 5.81 -18.42 22.49
C TYR A 345 4.88 -18.08 23.65
N GLY A 346 4.62 -19.00 24.59
CA GLY A 346 3.76 -18.74 25.75
C GLY A 346 2.41 -18.10 25.34
N PRO A 347 2.01 -16.95 25.90
CA PRO A 347 0.71 -16.35 25.59
C PRO A 347 0.57 -15.82 24.16
N TRP A 348 1.65 -15.56 23.43
CA TRP A 348 1.61 -15.06 22.05
C TRP A 348 1.17 -16.13 21.03
N ASP A 349 1.23 -17.41 21.38
CA ASP A 349 0.79 -18.53 20.52
C ASP A 349 -0.75 -18.62 20.37
N ASN A 350 -1.51 -17.84 21.15
CA ASN A 350 -2.97 -17.98 21.25
C ASN A 350 -3.78 -17.17 20.21
N PHE A 351 -3.12 -16.47 19.29
CA PHE A 351 -3.78 -15.51 18.38
C PHE A 351 -3.97 -16.03 16.95
N GLY A 352 -3.89 -17.35 16.74
CA GLY A 352 -4.14 -18.00 15.45
C GLY A 352 -3.01 -17.84 14.42
N ASP A 353 -1.97 -17.07 14.73
CA ASP A 353 -0.71 -17.01 13.98
C ASP A 353 0.25 -18.10 14.50
N PRO A 354 0.65 -19.10 13.69
CA PRO A 354 1.60 -20.12 14.10
C PRO A 354 3.04 -19.59 14.26
N GLN A 355 3.33 -18.35 13.81
CA GLN A 355 4.65 -17.71 13.85
C GLN A 355 4.57 -16.23 14.32
N PRO A 356 4.10 -15.97 15.55
CA PRO A 356 3.82 -14.63 16.06
C PRO A 356 5.08 -13.80 16.39
N TRP A 357 6.27 -14.28 16.06
CA TRP A 357 7.53 -13.61 16.34
C TRP A 357 7.84 -12.58 15.25
N ALA A 358 8.35 -11.42 15.66
CA ALA A 358 8.89 -10.40 14.78
C ALA A 358 10.40 -10.58 14.56
N PHE A 359 11.13 -10.87 15.64
CA PHE A 359 12.56 -11.12 15.60
C PHE A 359 12.92 -12.38 16.37
N TRP A 360 14.00 -13.03 15.95
CA TRP A 360 14.52 -14.23 16.59
C TRP A 360 16.01 -14.08 16.85
N GLN A 361 16.39 -14.04 18.14
CA GLN A 361 17.80 -14.21 18.53
C GLN A 361 18.15 -15.69 18.46
N TYR A 362 18.90 -16.06 17.42
CA TYR A 362 19.12 -17.46 17.07
C TYR A 362 20.46 -18.04 17.55
N ALA A 363 21.39 -17.19 17.97
CA ALA A 363 22.61 -17.59 18.66
C ALA A 363 23.23 -16.42 19.44
N SER A 364 23.97 -16.75 20.50
CA SER A 364 24.83 -15.79 21.24
C SER A 364 26.33 -16.01 21.03
N THR A 365 26.69 -17.04 20.27
CA THR A 365 28.07 -17.47 20.03
C THR A 365 28.52 -17.26 18.59
N ALA A 366 27.75 -16.52 17.79
CA ALA A 366 28.10 -16.25 16.40
C ALA A 366 29.37 -15.40 16.31
N ARG A 367 30.10 -15.57 15.22
CA ARG A 367 31.41 -14.94 14.98
C ARG A 367 31.40 -14.33 13.59
N LEU A 368 31.25 -13.01 13.53
CA LEU A 368 31.16 -12.26 12.28
C LEU A 368 32.52 -11.64 11.93
N SER A 369 32.92 -11.68 10.66
CA SER A 369 34.23 -11.18 10.22
C SER A 369 34.41 -9.68 10.48
N GLY A 370 33.33 -8.89 10.41
CA GLY A 370 33.33 -7.46 10.70
C GLY A 370 33.54 -7.10 12.18
N PHE A 371 33.41 -8.08 13.09
CA PHE A 371 33.62 -7.90 14.53
C PHE A 371 34.80 -8.75 15.03
N ASN A 372 35.86 -8.09 15.49
CA ASN A 372 37.09 -8.72 15.99
C ASN A 372 37.66 -9.81 15.03
N ASN A 373 37.48 -9.64 13.72
CA ASN A 373 37.88 -10.62 12.70
C ASN A 373 37.30 -12.03 12.95
N GLY A 374 36.09 -12.12 13.53
CA GLY A 374 35.44 -13.39 13.87
C GLY A 374 36.00 -14.09 15.11
N ASN A 375 36.77 -13.40 15.96
CA ASN A 375 37.39 -14.01 17.15
C ASN A 375 36.57 -13.83 18.43
N SER A 376 35.42 -13.18 18.37
CA SER A 376 34.58 -12.89 19.54
C SER A 376 33.12 -13.23 19.26
N ASN A 377 32.44 -13.66 20.32
CA ASN A 377 31.03 -14.00 20.28
C ASN A 377 30.17 -12.75 20.12
N LEU A 378 29.08 -12.88 19.37
CA LEU A 378 28.11 -11.85 19.12
C LEU A 378 26.71 -12.47 19.07
N ASP A 379 25.74 -11.76 19.62
CA ASP A 379 24.34 -12.09 19.50
C ASP A 379 23.85 -11.75 18.10
N VAL A 380 23.17 -12.70 17.45
CA VAL A 380 22.70 -12.57 16.07
C VAL A 380 21.21 -12.84 15.98
N ASN A 381 20.56 -12.03 15.15
CA ASN A 381 19.12 -11.96 15.01
C ASN A 381 18.69 -12.14 13.56
N VAL A 382 17.46 -12.61 13.36
CA VAL A 382 16.78 -12.63 12.07
C VAL A 382 15.37 -12.07 12.25
N ALA A 383 14.88 -11.32 11.27
CA ALA A 383 13.50 -10.84 11.23
C ALA A 383 12.58 -11.89 10.58
N ASN A 384 11.29 -11.90 10.92
CA ASN A 384 10.31 -12.81 10.29
C ASN A 384 9.91 -12.39 8.86
N GLY A 385 10.66 -11.46 8.27
CA GLY A 385 10.50 -10.98 6.90
C GLY A 385 11.76 -10.26 6.43
N GLY A 386 11.66 -9.62 5.28
CA GLY A 386 12.75 -8.89 4.64
C GLY A 386 12.85 -7.47 5.16
N ILE A 387 13.46 -6.59 4.37
CA ILE A 387 13.70 -5.21 4.80
C ILE A 387 12.40 -4.40 4.98
N GLU A 388 11.35 -4.71 4.21
CA GLU A 388 10.06 -4.03 4.36
C GLU A 388 9.34 -4.46 5.64
N PHE A 389 9.45 -5.74 6.03
CA PHE A 389 9.02 -6.18 7.37
C PHE A 389 9.79 -5.46 8.49
N VAL A 390 11.11 -5.30 8.37
CA VAL A 390 11.91 -4.57 9.37
C VAL A 390 11.45 -3.11 9.49
N LYS A 391 11.16 -2.44 8.36
CA LYS A 391 10.65 -1.08 8.34
C LYS A 391 9.27 -0.94 9.00
N ASP A 392 8.45 -2.00 9.03
CA ASP A 392 7.19 -2.01 9.80
C ASP A 392 7.41 -1.98 11.31
N LYS A 393 8.63 -2.30 11.77
CA LYS A 393 9.02 -2.27 13.19
C LYS A 393 9.77 -0.99 13.56
N LEU A 394 9.75 0.03 12.69
CA LEU A 394 10.18 1.38 13.03
C LEU A 394 9.08 2.09 13.83
N VAL A 395 9.49 3.00 14.71
CA VAL A 395 8.56 3.91 15.37
C VAL A 395 7.85 4.75 14.30
N PRO A 396 6.50 4.73 14.23
CA PRO A 396 5.76 5.51 13.25
C PRO A 396 5.88 7.01 13.50
N ALA A 397 5.74 7.78 12.42
CA ALA A 397 5.53 9.22 12.49
C ALA A 397 4.08 9.46 12.91
N LEU A 398 3.93 9.93 14.14
CA LEU A 398 2.65 10.20 14.76
C LEU A 398 2.38 11.70 14.72
N TRP A 399 1.16 12.05 14.37
CA TRP A 399 0.65 13.39 14.56
C TRP A 399 0.28 13.60 16.04
N THR A 400 0.99 14.49 16.73
CA THR A 400 0.94 14.62 18.20
C THR A 400 0.44 15.97 18.72
N ASN A 401 0.29 16.99 17.88
CA ASN A 401 -0.11 18.33 18.34
C ASN A 401 -1.09 19.03 17.37
N ASP A 402 -1.89 19.91 17.92
CA ASP A 402 -3.04 20.60 17.33
C ASP A 402 -2.78 22.08 17.04
N SER A 403 -1.52 22.52 17.06
CA SER A 403 -1.23 23.95 17.10
C SER A 403 -1.80 24.74 15.91
N ASP A 404 -1.71 24.18 14.69
CA ASP A 404 -2.14 24.86 13.46
C ASP A 404 -2.74 23.94 12.37
N GLY A 405 -2.74 22.62 12.58
CA GLY A 405 -3.18 21.63 11.59
C GLY A 405 -2.28 21.51 10.35
N GLN A 406 -1.14 22.21 10.26
CA GLN A 406 -0.34 22.25 9.04
C GLN A 406 0.66 21.09 8.98
N TRP A 407 0.64 20.31 7.90
CA TRP A 407 1.54 19.17 7.69
C TRP A 407 3.02 19.58 7.76
N THR A 408 3.33 20.79 7.31
CA THR A 408 4.68 21.35 7.27
C THR A 408 5.20 21.82 8.63
N SER A 409 4.35 21.91 9.66
CA SER A 409 4.76 22.32 11.00
C SER A 409 5.39 21.17 11.77
N LEU A 410 6.72 21.25 11.95
CA LEU A 410 7.51 20.23 12.66
C LEU A 410 6.91 19.87 14.03
N THR A 411 6.45 20.86 14.78
CA THR A 411 5.91 20.67 16.14
C THR A 411 4.60 19.89 16.18
N ASN A 412 3.98 19.57 15.05
CA ASN A 412 2.83 18.67 14.99
C ASN A 412 3.25 17.19 14.97
N TRP A 413 4.52 16.89 14.66
CA TRP A 413 5.02 15.53 14.54
C TRP A 413 5.87 15.12 15.74
N ASN A 414 5.80 13.85 16.15
CA ASN A 414 6.73 13.28 17.13
C ASN A 414 8.20 13.37 16.66
N SER A 415 8.45 13.28 15.34
CA SER A 415 9.77 13.46 14.73
C SER A 415 10.25 14.91 14.73
N GLY A 416 9.35 15.89 14.85
CA GLY A 416 9.70 17.31 14.88
C GLY A 416 9.85 17.89 16.29
N GLN A 417 9.52 17.13 17.34
CA GLN A 417 9.80 17.51 18.73
C GLN A 417 11.30 17.49 19.04
N THR A 418 11.80 18.50 19.73
CA THR A 418 13.21 18.57 20.16
C THR A 418 13.53 17.37 21.07
N PRO A 419 14.50 16.50 20.70
CA PRO A 419 14.90 15.38 21.55
C PRO A 419 15.50 15.84 22.87
N VAL A 420 15.13 15.16 23.95
CA VAL A 420 15.70 15.40 25.29
C VAL A 420 17.00 14.62 25.43
N ALA A 421 18.07 15.31 25.80
CA ALA A 421 19.38 14.71 26.02
C ALA A 421 19.34 13.67 27.15
N PRO A 422 20.03 12.51 27.00
CA PRO A 422 20.01 11.51 28.06
C PRO A 422 20.71 12.00 29.32
N VAL A 423 20.07 11.77 30.47
CA VAL A 423 20.53 12.18 31.80
C VAL A 423 21.25 11.02 32.47
N GLN A 424 22.56 11.15 32.63
CA GLN A 424 23.37 10.13 33.29
C GLN A 424 23.09 10.12 34.80
N GLY A 425 22.89 8.93 35.36
CA GLY A 425 22.64 8.75 36.78
C GLY A 425 23.87 9.04 37.66
N PRO A 426 23.68 9.41 38.93
CA PRO A 426 24.79 9.54 39.88
C PRO A 426 25.61 8.24 39.96
N GLY A 427 26.94 8.37 39.94
CA GLY A 427 27.88 7.24 40.09
C GLY A 427 28.03 6.34 38.85
N GLN A 428 27.32 6.61 37.76
CA GLN A 428 27.41 5.82 36.53
C GLN A 428 28.72 6.05 35.77
N VAL A 429 29.13 5.07 34.98
CA VAL A 429 30.31 5.20 34.09
C VAL A 429 30.04 6.29 33.06
N ALA A 430 31.01 7.19 32.85
CA ALA A 430 30.90 8.27 31.88
C ALA A 430 30.61 7.74 30.47
N ARG A 431 29.66 8.40 29.79
CA ARG A 431 29.36 8.13 28.37
C ARG A 431 30.62 8.25 27.52
N VAL A 432 30.77 7.33 26.57
CA VAL A 432 31.84 7.33 25.57
C VAL A 432 31.33 7.93 24.26
N GLY A 433 32.13 8.83 23.67
CA GLY A 433 31.81 9.49 22.41
C GLY A 433 30.96 10.75 22.55
N ALA A 434 30.72 11.42 21.42
CA ALA A 434 29.92 12.63 21.38
C ALA A 434 28.44 12.32 21.65
N LEU A 435 27.76 13.27 22.30
CA LEU A 435 26.30 13.27 22.39
C LEU A 435 25.72 13.80 21.10
N THR A 436 25.45 12.91 20.15
CA THR A 436 24.71 13.25 18.93
C THR A 436 23.24 12.85 19.11
N LEU A 437 22.35 13.84 19.10
CA LEU A 437 20.91 13.60 19.15
C LEU A 437 20.33 13.51 17.73
N PRO A 438 19.20 12.79 17.53
CA PRO A 438 18.50 12.80 16.25
C PRO A 438 18.03 14.21 15.88
N SER A 439 18.16 14.58 14.61
CA SER A 439 17.63 15.85 14.11
C SER A 439 16.10 15.85 14.09
N VAL A 440 15.50 17.00 14.42
CA VAL A 440 14.07 17.22 14.18
C VAL A 440 13.79 17.25 12.68
N ARG A 441 12.70 16.60 12.25
CA ARG A 441 12.35 16.51 10.82
C ARG A 441 10.86 16.21 10.62
N LEU A 442 10.37 16.51 9.42
CA LEU A 442 9.10 15.98 8.92
C LEU A 442 9.21 14.48 8.65
N PRO A 443 8.08 13.77 8.52
CA PRO A 443 8.08 12.37 8.07
C PRO A 443 8.81 12.21 6.72
N GLY A 444 9.49 11.09 6.55
CA GLY A 444 10.37 10.81 5.41
C GLY A 444 10.15 9.42 4.81
N ALA A 445 10.95 9.10 3.79
CA ALA A 445 10.70 7.97 2.88
C ALA A 445 10.72 6.56 3.50
N ASN A 446 11.18 6.40 4.75
CA ASN A 446 11.12 5.14 5.49
C ASN A 446 10.01 5.11 6.55
N ASP A 447 9.32 6.23 6.77
CA ASP A 447 8.37 6.35 7.88
C ASP A 447 6.97 5.91 7.47
N THR A 448 6.36 5.09 8.33
CA THR A 448 4.92 4.91 8.38
C THR A 448 4.31 6.13 9.07
N VAL A 449 3.47 6.87 8.36
CA VAL A 449 2.70 7.99 8.92
C VAL A 449 1.34 7.48 9.40
N ILE A 450 0.98 7.87 10.61
CA ILE A 450 -0.35 7.60 11.18
C ILE A 450 -0.93 8.93 11.67
N LEU A 451 -2.07 9.30 11.09
CA LEU A 451 -2.94 10.38 11.56
C LEU A 451 -4.04 9.73 12.39
N ASP A 452 -3.90 9.73 13.71
CA ASP A 452 -4.81 9.02 14.62
C ASP A 452 -4.80 9.69 15.99
N ARG A 453 -5.64 10.72 16.12
CA ARG A 453 -5.83 11.44 17.38
C ARG A 453 -7.24 11.25 17.89
N PRO A 454 -7.42 10.61 19.06
CA PRO A 454 -8.76 10.30 19.57
C PRO A 454 -9.52 11.51 20.12
N ASN A 455 -8.87 12.67 20.38
CA ASN A 455 -9.44 13.74 21.20
C ASN A 455 -9.41 15.15 20.57
N ALA A 456 -9.01 15.30 19.31
CA ALA A 456 -8.90 16.61 18.65
C ALA A 456 -9.59 16.63 17.29
N SER A 457 -10.30 17.73 17.01
CA SER A 457 -11.01 17.96 15.75
C SER A 457 -10.33 19.09 14.98
N ILE A 458 -9.11 18.85 14.50
CA ILE A 458 -8.45 19.75 13.56
C ILE A 458 -8.12 18.96 12.30
N ASP A 459 -8.50 19.51 11.16
CA ASP A 459 -8.16 18.96 9.86
C ASP A 459 -6.64 19.07 9.63
N VAL A 460 -6.00 17.93 9.38
CA VAL A 460 -4.61 17.92 8.93
C VAL A 460 -4.57 18.48 7.51
N THR A 461 -3.82 19.56 7.28
CA THR A 461 -3.77 20.27 6.00
C THR A 461 -2.38 20.19 5.37
N LEU A 462 -2.32 19.69 4.14
CA LEU A 462 -1.16 19.79 3.27
C LEU A 462 -1.45 20.81 2.16
N SER A 463 -0.83 21.99 2.23
CA SER A 463 -1.05 23.08 1.28
C SER A 463 0.09 23.28 0.27
N SER A 464 1.29 22.76 0.55
CA SER A 464 2.47 22.99 -0.30
C SER A 464 3.61 22.00 -0.03
N GLY A 465 4.60 22.02 -0.92
CA GLY A 465 5.81 21.21 -0.85
C GLY A 465 5.63 19.78 -1.36
N THR A 466 6.75 19.09 -1.51
CA THR A 466 6.78 17.67 -1.90
C THR A 466 7.25 16.83 -0.72
N HIS A 467 6.42 15.86 -0.32
CA HIS A 467 6.67 15.02 0.84
C HIS A 467 6.72 13.57 0.38
N ASN A 468 7.79 12.87 0.75
CA ASN A 468 7.98 11.46 0.43
C ASN A 468 7.94 10.67 1.73
N ILE A 469 6.97 9.77 1.83
CA ILE A 469 6.77 8.91 3.01
C ILE A 469 6.68 7.45 2.56
N ARG A 470 6.81 6.51 3.51
CA ARG A 470 6.71 5.09 3.19
C ARG A 470 5.25 4.67 3.09
N LYS A 471 4.51 4.78 4.20
CA LYS A 471 3.10 4.36 4.33
C LYS A 471 2.26 5.47 4.93
N LEU A 472 0.95 5.46 4.67
CA LEU A 472 0.01 6.45 5.18
C LEU A 472 -1.27 5.79 5.74
N PHE A 473 -1.54 5.97 7.02
CA PHE A 473 -2.81 5.56 7.64
C PHE A 473 -3.53 6.79 8.16
N VAL A 474 -4.71 7.05 7.60
CA VAL A 474 -5.53 8.24 7.90
C VAL A 474 -6.75 7.80 8.70
N ARG A 475 -6.80 8.15 9.98
CA ARG A 475 -7.92 7.87 10.91
C ARG A 475 -8.56 9.15 11.45
N GLU A 476 -8.11 10.30 10.96
CA GLU A 476 -8.70 11.63 11.14
C GLU A 476 -8.63 12.40 9.81
N SER A 477 -9.39 13.49 9.66
CA SER A 477 -9.51 14.20 8.38
C SER A 477 -8.17 14.71 7.83
N LEU A 478 -7.94 14.48 6.53
CA LEU A 478 -6.78 15.00 5.80
C LEU A 478 -7.23 15.83 4.59
N ASN A 479 -6.85 17.11 4.56
CA ASN A 479 -7.11 18.03 3.47
C ASN A 479 -5.82 18.39 2.73
N MET A 480 -5.66 17.91 1.51
CA MET A 480 -4.61 18.34 0.60
C MET A 480 -5.17 19.47 -0.27
N THR A 481 -4.75 20.70 -0.02
CA THR A 481 -5.18 21.90 -0.78
C THR A 481 -4.12 22.38 -1.78
N GLY A 482 -2.95 21.76 -1.73
CA GLY A 482 -1.85 21.90 -2.69
C GLY A 482 -0.72 20.92 -2.33
N GLY A 483 0.44 21.10 -2.95
CA GLY A 483 1.60 20.24 -2.70
C GLY A 483 1.45 18.81 -3.21
N SER A 484 2.44 17.97 -2.91
CA SER A 484 2.52 16.58 -3.35
C SER A 484 2.84 15.66 -2.18
N LEU A 485 2.07 14.58 -2.03
CA LEU A 485 2.36 13.49 -1.11
C LEU A 485 2.64 12.21 -1.91
N ASN A 486 3.86 11.70 -1.78
CA ASN A 486 4.30 10.47 -2.41
C ASN A 486 4.47 9.36 -1.34
N VAL A 487 3.60 8.37 -1.40
CA VAL A 487 3.59 7.19 -0.54
C VAL A 487 4.30 6.05 -1.27
N GLY A 488 5.61 5.92 -1.02
CA GLY A 488 6.52 5.10 -1.83
C GLY A 488 6.56 3.61 -1.48
N TYR A 489 5.74 3.12 -0.55
CA TYR A 489 5.70 1.70 -0.25
C TYR A 489 5.02 0.91 -1.37
N VAL A 490 5.73 -0.11 -1.88
CA VAL A 490 5.19 -1.13 -2.76
C VAL A 490 4.75 -2.32 -1.91
N PRO A 491 3.47 -2.73 -1.95
CA PRO A 491 3.00 -3.90 -1.22
C PRO A 491 3.85 -5.14 -1.46
N SER A 492 4.19 -5.82 -0.37
CA SER A 492 5.02 -7.02 -0.35
C SER A 492 4.41 -8.08 0.55
N SER A 493 4.68 -9.35 0.25
CA SER A 493 4.08 -10.50 0.97
C SER A 493 4.46 -10.58 2.45
N ASP A 494 5.57 -9.96 2.86
CA ASP A 494 6.04 -9.89 4.24
C ASP A 494 5.62 -8.63 4.97
N SER A 495 4.71 -7.83 4.41
CA SER A 495 4.31 -6.57 5.00
C SER A 495 2.84 -6.31 4.67
N THR A 496 2.39 -5.06 4.67
CA THR A 496 0.97 -4.73 4.50
C THR A 496 0.54 -4.81 3.03
N PRO A 497 -0.71 -5.20 2.73
CA PRO A 497 -1.21 -5.22 1.35
C PRO A 497 -1.43 -3.82 0.77
N VAL A 498 -1.40 -2.79 1.60
CA VAL A 498 -1.72 -1.41 1.24
C VAL A 498 -0.54 -0.47 1.53
N SER A 499 -0.37 0.53 0.66
CA SER A 499 0.53 1.67 0.85
C SER A 499 -0.14 2.77 1.67
N ALA A 500 -1.41 3.02 1.38
CA ALA A 500 -2.24 3.97 2.10
C ALA A 500 -3.60 3.38 2.47
N GLN A 501 -4.16 3.79 3.60
CA GLN A 501 -5.52 3.47 4.01
C GLN A 501 -6.23 4.69 4.57
N PHE A 502 -7.44 4.96 4.08
CA PHE A 502 -8.31 6.04 4.52
C PHE A 502 -9.49 5.48 5.32
N SER A 503 -9.38 5.60 6.64
CA SER A 503 -10.41 5.29 7.63
C SER A 503 -11.11 6.56 8.16
N ALA A 504 -10.81 7.71 7.56
CA ALA A 504 -11.43 9.01 7.80
C ALA A 504 -11.51 9.82 6.49
N PRO A 505 -12.28 10.91 6.42
CA PRO A 505 -12.43 11.70 5.19
C PRO A 505 -11.10 12.26 4.69
N VAL A 506 -10.89 12.20 3.38
CA VAL A 506 -9.73 12.81 2.71
C VAL A 506 -10.21 13.69 1.57
N SER A 507 -9.68 14.91 1.47
CA SER A 507 -9.89 15.78 0.33
C SER A 507 -8.57 16.09 -0.38
N ILE A 508 -8.59 16.06 -1.71
CA ILE A 508 -7.44 16.40 -2.57
C ILE A 508 -7.93 17.44 -3.57
N THR A 509 -7.45 18.67 -3.40
CA THR A 509 -7.98 19.85 -4.07
C THR A 509 -6.86 20.79 -4.52
N GLY A 510 -7.17 21.78 -5.35
CA GLY A 510 -6.27 22.91 -5.59
C GLY A 510 -4.94 22.54 -6.26
N ASN A 511 -4.97 21.58 -7.20
CA ASN A 511 -3.79 21.01 -7.86
C ASN A 511 -2.87 20.17 -6.95
N ALA A 512 -3.35 19.75 -5.78
CA ALA A 512 -2.63 18.80 -4.96
C ALA A 512 -2.47 17.43 -5.65
N SER A 513 -1.35 16.74 -5.37
CA SER A 513 -1.07 15.43 -5.92
C SER A 513 -0.82 14.35 -4.87
N LEU A 514 -1.44 13.18 -5.06
CA LEU A 514 -1.21 11.98 -4.24
C LEU A 514 -0.71 10.84 -5.13
N SER A 515 0.39 10.21 -4.72
CA SER A 515 0.91 8.99 -5.33
C SER A 515 0.97 7.87 -4.28
N ALA A 516 0.46 6.69 -4.59
CA ALA A 516 0.54 5.49 -3.76
C ALA A 516 0.38 4.24 -4.63
N HIS A 517 1.13 3.15 -4.39
CA HIS A 517 0.94 1.92 -5.17
C HIS A 517 -0.46 1.33 -4.96
N THR A 518 -0.81 1.05 -3.69
CA THR A 518 -2.15 0.60 -3.32
C THR A 518 -2.77 1.52 -2.27
N LEU A 519 -3.97 2.00 -2.55
CA LEU A 519 -4.80 2.81 -1.63
C LEU A 519 -6.08 2.05 -1.29
N LEU A 520 -6.40 1.91 0.00
CA LEU A 520 -7.67 1.38 0.49
C LEU A 520 -8.53 2.50 1.07
N ILE A 521 -9.82 2.53 0.73
CA ILE A 521 -10.81 3.42 1.33
C ILE A 521 -11.84 2.58 2.06
N ASP A 522 -11.94 2.79 3.38
CA ASP A 522 -12.82 2.02 4.26
C ASP A 522 -14.30 2.42 4.06
N PRO A 523 -15.26 1.59 4.52
CA PRO A 523 -16.67 1.96 4.54
C PRO A 523 -16.92 3.26 5.29
N PHE A 524 -18.05 3.91 5.00
CA PHE A 524 -18.46 5.20 5.58
C PHE A 524 -17.53 6.38 5.24
N GLN A 525 -16.46 6.17 4.47
CA GLN A 525 -15.52 7.21 4.09
C GLN A 525 -15.75 7.69 2.66
N THR A 526 -15.45 8.97 2.45
CA THR A 526 -15.47 9.61 1.13
C THR A 526 -14.11 10.22 0.83
N LEU A 527 -13.54 9.89 -0.33
CA LEU A 527 -12.43 10.62 -0.92
C LEU A 527 -12.99 11.72 -1.83
N THR A 528 -12.71 12.98 -1.51
CA THR A 528 -13.16 14.13 -2.30
C THR A 528 -12.05 14.63 -3.21
N LEU A 529 -12.34 14.82 -4.50
CA LEU A 529 -11.39 15.26 -5.52
C LEU A 529 -11.87 16.54 -6.20
N ALA A 530 -11.03 17.58 -6.28
CA ALA A 530 -11.36 18.81 -7.04
C ALA A 530 -10.09 19.50 -7.57
N GLY A 531 -9.76 19.30 -8.85
CA GLY A 531 -8.47 19.71 -9.40
C GLY A 531 -7.33 18.84 -8.87
N ALA A 532 -7.57 17.54 -8.68
CA ALA A 532 -6.63 16.60 -8.08
C ALA A 532 -5.74 15.92 -9.13
N SER A 533 -4.53 15.53 -8.74
CA SER A 533 -3.65 14.67 -9.55
C SER A 533 -3.31 13.38 -8.80
N LEU A 534 -3.69 12.22 -9.34
CA LEU A 534 -3.52 10.93 -8.69
C LEU A 534 -2.60 10.00 -9.48
N SER A 535 -1.79 9.22 -8.75
CA SER A 535 -0.99 8.12 -9.29
C SER A 535 -1.10 6.88 -8.42
N PHE A 536 -1.53 5.77 -9.00
CA PHE A 536 -1.66 4.49 -8.30
C PHE A 536 -1.66 3.30 -9.24
N GLU A 537 -1.31 2.12 -8.72
CA GLU A 537 -1.59 0.84 -9.37
C GLU A 537 -3.00 0.38 -9.03
N ARG A 538 -3.40 0.53 -7.76
CA ARG A 538 -4.71 0.06 -7.30
C ARG A 538 -5.33 0.98 -6.25
N MET A 539 -6.57 1.38 -6.49
CA MET A 539 -7.43 2.00 -5.50
C MET A 539 -8.58 1.04 -5.19
N GLU A 540 -8.63 0.58 -3.96
CA GLU A 540 -9.62 -0.37 -3.47
C GLU A 540 -10.67 0.34 -2.61
N LEU A 541 -11.92 0.21 -3.00
CA LEU A 541 -13.06 0.78 -2.28
C LEU A 541 -13.80 -0.34 -1.54
N MET A 542 -14.05 -0.19 -0.24
CA MET A 542 -14.73 -1.22 0.55
C MET A 542 -16.26 -1.17 0.40
N PRO A 543 -16.90 -2.25 -0.08
CA PRO A 543 -18.35 -2.44 -0.03
C PRO A 543 -18.90 -2.38 1.40
N HIS A 544 -20.18 -2.02 1.53
CA HIS A 544 -20.88 -2.05 2.82
C HIS A 544 -22.39 -2.15 2.65
N GLY A 545 -23.11 -2.62 3.67
CA GLY A 545 -24.56 -2.83 3.59
C GLY A 545 -25.40 -1.55 3.50
N THR A 546 -24.89 -0.41 3.96
CA THR A 546 -25.62 0.88 3.99
C THR A 546 -24.81 2.09 3.57
N ALA A 547 -23.48 2.00 3.57
CA ALA A 547 -22.59 3.15 3.40
C ALA A 547 -21.24 2.66 2.87
N PRO A 548 -21.20 2.18 1.60
CA PRO A 548 -19.94 1.76 0.98
C PRO A 548 -18.98 2.94 0.87
N ALA A 549 -17.70 2.65 0.65
CA ALA A 549 -16.72 3.69 0.32
C ALA A 549 -17.14 4.45 -0.95
N MET A 550 -16.82 5.73 -1.02
CA MET A 550 -17.20 6.59 -2.15
C MET A 550 -16.05 7.51 -2.58
N ILE A 551 -15.98 7.79 -3.89
CA ILE A 551 -15.18 8.90 -4.42
C ILE A 551 -16.15 9.99 -4.88
N ALA A 552 -16.05 11.20 -4.31
CA ALA A 552 -16.80 12.37 -4.76
C ALA A 552 -15.89 13.24 -5.63
N VAL A 553 -16.26 13.43 -6.89
CA VAL A 553 -15.54 14.28 -7.84
C VAL A 553 -16.26 15.61 -7.96
N LEU A 554 -15.69 16.64 -7.36
CA LEU A 554 -16.25 18.00 -7.31
C LEU A 554 -15.51 19.00 -8.23
N GLY A 555 -14.53 18.50 -9.00
CA GLY A 555 -13.82 19.24 -10.04
C GLY A 555 -12.97 18.28 -10.87
N ASP A 556 -12.24 18.81 -11.85
CA ASP A 556 -11.47 17.99 -12.79
C ASP A 556 -10.38 17.16 -12.10
N VAL A 557 -10.04 16.00 -12.67
CA VAL A 557 -9.06 15.07 -12.11
C VAL A 557 -8.07 14.61 -13.18
N SER A 558 -6.79 14.63 -12.84
CA SER A 558 -5.74 14.00 -13.65
C SER A 558 -5.31 12.68 -13.03
N PHE A 559 -5.24 11.64 -13.84
CA PHE A 559 -4.71 10.33 -13.45
C PHE A 559 -3.43 10.08 -14.24
N ASN A 560 -2.34 9.85 -13.51
CA ASN A 560 -1.01 9.62 -14.08
C ASN A 560 -0.55 8.22 -13.70
N PRO A 561 -0.42 7.29 -14.65
CA PRO A 561 0.05 5.93 -14.39
C PRO A 561 1.40 5.91 -13.68
N LEU A 562 1.59 4.93 -12.79
CA LEU A 562 2.91 4.65 -12.25
C LEU A 562 3.77 3.95 -13.33
N THR A 563 5.10 4.01 -13.17
CA THR A 563 6.02 3.34 -14.13
C THR A 563 5.82 1.82 -14.20
N SER A 564 5.15 1.24 -13.21
CA SER A 564 4.83 -0.19 -13.09
C SER A 564 3.64 -0.65 -13.95
N GLY A 565 2.79 0.27 -14.44
CA GLY A 565 1.62 -0.05 -15.26
C GLY A 565 0.46 0.92 -15.09
N GLY A 566 -0.68 0.58 -15.69
CA GLY A 566 -1.93 1.32 -15.53
C GLY A 566 -2.54 1.16 -14.13
N GLY A 567 -3.44 2.07 -13.77
CA GLY A 567 -4.17 2.05 -12.50
C GLY A 567 -5.51 1.32 -12.59
N THR A 568 -5.98 0.79 -11.46
CA THR A 568 -7.33 0.21 -11.33
C THR A 568 -8.07 0.80 -10.13
N ILE A 569 -9.32 1.23 -10.31
CA ILE A 569 -10.26 1.53 -9.22
C ILE A 569 -11.30 0.41 -9.15
N ALA A 570 -11.35 -0.31 -8.03
CA ALA A 570 -12.21 -1.48 -7.89
C ALA A 570 -12.75 -1.66 -6.46
N ASN A 571 -13.81 -2.46 -6.32
CA ASN A 571 -14.23 -2.92 -5.02
C ASN A 571 -13.22 -3.92 -4.42
N VAL A 572 -13.08 -3.91 -3.10
CA VAL A 572 -12.53 -5.06 -2.37
C VAL A 572 -13.51 -6.24 -2.50
N ALA A 573 -13.01 -7.46 -2.67
CA ALA A 573 -13.81 -8.68 -2.79
C ALA A 573 -14.50 -9.10 -1.46
N THR A 574 -15.47 -8.30 -1.03
CA THR A 574 -16.26 -8.51 0.20
C THR A 574 -17.75 -8.27 -0.06
N PRO A 575 -18.67 -8.87 0.71
CA PRO A 575 -20.10 -8.66 0.53
C PRO A 575 -20.53 -7.22 0.88
N GLY A 576 -21.45 -6.65 0.10
CA GLY A 576 -22.04 -5.34 0.37
C GLY A 576 -22.63 -4.69 -0.87
N LEU A 577 -23.20 -3.50 -0.71
CA LEU A 577 -23.49 -2.61 -1.84
C LEU A 577 -22.16 -2.18 -2.46
N SER A 578 -22.14 -2.08 -3.79
CA SER A 578 -20.96 -1.60 -4.51
C SER A 578 -20.60 -0.19 -4.06
N SER A 579 -19.30 0.06 -3.94
CA SER A 579 -18.75 1.42 -3.92
C SER A 579 -19.00 2.12 -5.26
N GLN A 580 -18.92 3.44 -5.28
CA GLN A 580 -19.17 4.24 -6.48
C GLN A 580 -18.28 5.49 -6.57
N ILE A 581 -18.21 6.04 -7.78
CA ILE A 581 -17.69 7.38 -8.06
C ILE A 581 -18.89 8.28 -8.39
N ASP A 582 -19.07 9.37 -7.65
CA ASP A 582 -20.11 10.38 -7.84
C ASP A 582 -19.50 11.63 -8.49
N LEU A 583 -20.02 12.06 -9.65
CA LEU A 583 -19.52 13.25 -10.37
C LEU A 583 -20.15 14.56 -9.88
N GLY A 584 -21.05 14.51 -8.89
CA GLY A 584 -21.61 15.69 -8.23
C GLY A 584 -22.58 16.51 -9.09
N GLY A 585 -23.17 15.92 -10.13
CA GLY A 585 -24.20 16.51 -10.97
C GLY A 585 -23.69 17.45 -12.09
N GLU A 586 -22.37 17.61 -12.22
CA GLU A 586 -21.73 18.50 -13.19
C GLU A 586 -20.93 17.69 -14.23
N ASN A 587 -20.46 18.36 -15.30
CA ASN A 587 -19.48 17.76 -16.20
C ASN A 587 -18.09 17.73 -15.54
N ARG A 588 -17.45 16.56 -15.53
CA ARG A 588 -16.12 16.35 -14.94
C ARG A 588 -15.12 15.90 -15.99
N VAL A 589 -13.98 16.58 -16.04
CA VAL A 589 -12.88 16.18 -16.92
C VAL A 589 -11.99 15.15 -16.22
N PHE A 590 -11.86 13.97 -16.83
CA PHE A 590 -10.85 12.98 -16.50
C PHE A 590 -9.73 13.07 -17.53
N ASN A 591 -8.60 13.64 -17.12
CA ASN A 591 -7.38 13.66 -17.91
C ASN A 591 -6.53 12.42 -17.61
N ILE A 592 -6.39 11.53 -18.58
CA ILE A 592 -5.62 10.29 -18.43
C ILE A 592 -4.32 10.40 -19.20
N ALA A 593 -3.20 10.41 -18.47
CA ALA A 593 -1.88 10.39 -19.08
C ALA A 593 -1.59 9.03 -19.74
N ASP A 594 -0.87 9.07 -20.86
CA ASP A 594 -0.43 7.88 -21.60
C ASP A 594 0.80 7.27 -20.94
N GLY A 595 0.65 6.05 -20.45
CA GLY A 595 1.68 5.26 -19.80
C GLY A 595 2.23 4.16 -20.70
N ALA A 596 2.89 3.17 -20.10
CA ALA A 596 3.40 2.01 -20.84
C ALA A 596 2.34 0.89 -21.01
N ALA A 597 1.20 0.99 -20.31
CA ALA A 597 0.15 -0.01 -20.35
C ALA A 597 -0.82 0.28 -21.49
N ASN A 598 -1.50 -0.76 -22.01
CA ASN A 598 -2.54 -0.56 -23.03
C ASN A 598 -3.79 0.15 -22.46
N VAL A 599 -4.06 -0.08 -21.18
CA VAL A 599 -5.10 0.57 -20.39
C VAL A 599 -4.39 1.29 -19.25
N ASP A 600 -4.48 2.61 -19.24
CA ASP A 600 -3.80 3.48 -18.27
C ASP A 600 -4.61 3.68 -17.00
N LEU A 601 -5.94 3.62 -17.12
CA LEU A 601 -6.86 3.58 -16.00
C LEU A 601 -8.04 2.65 -16.29
N SER A 602 -8.28 1.67 -15.43
CA SER A 602 -9.50 0.86 -15.41
C SER A 602 -10.38 1.28 -14.22
N ILE A 603 -11.65 1.56 -14.45
CA ILE A 603 -12.65 1.83 -13.41
C ILE A 603 -13.70 0.72 -13.45
N GLU A 604 -13.71 -0.08 -12.39
CA GLU A 604 -14.55 -1.28 -12.26
C GLU A 604 -15.77 -1.04 -11.36
N VAL A 605 -15.82 0.12 -10.68
CA VAL A 605 -16.97 0.56 -9.90
C VAL A 605 -17.89 1.45 -10.74
N PRO A 606 -19.21 1.50 -10.45
CA PRO A 606 -20.13 2.44 -11.07
C PRO A 606 -19.66 3.90 -10.96
N ILE A 607 -19.78 4.64 -12.05
CA ILE A 607 -19.76 6.11 -12.05
C ILE A 607 -21.21 6.62 -12.15
N SER A 608 -21.58 7.62 -11.35
CA SER A 608 -22.94 8.17 -11.26
C SER A 608 -22.96 9.70 -11.24
N ASN A 609 -24.16 10.26 -11.50
CA ASN A 609 -24.53 11.66 -11.24
C ASN A 609 -23.64 12.74 -11.90
N GLY A 610 -23.87 13.05 -13.18
CA GLY A 610 -23.17 14.12 -13.92
C GLY A 610 -22.81 13.71 -15.35
N SER A 611 -21.85 14.40 -15.96
CA SER A 611 -21.30 14.12 -17.29
C SER A 611 -19.80 13.83 -17.21
N LEU A 612 -19.28 13.03 -18.15
CA LEU A 612 -17.89 12.63 -18.19
C LEU A 612 -17.20 13.16 -19.45
N THR A 613 -16.15 13.96 -19.28
CA THR A 613 -15.25 14.36 -20.36
C THR A 613 -13.90 13.64 -20.22
N LYS A 614 -13.57 12.76 -21.16
CA LYS A 614 -12.27 12.10 -21.26
C LYS A 614 -11.31 12.93 -22.12
N THR A 615 -10.15 13.26 -21.54
CA THR A 615 -9.02 13.89 -22.24
C THR A 615 -7.70 13.19 -21.88
N GLY A 616 -6.59 13.69 -22.42
CA GLY A 616 -5.27 13.05 -22.32
C GLY A 616 -5.15 11.84 -23.25
N LEU A 617 -3.92 11.51 -23.63
CA LEU A 617 -3.65 10.51 -24.67
C LEU A 617 -3.88 9.07 -24.21
N GLY A 618 -3.91 8.81 -22.90
CA GLY A 618 -4.04 7.46 -22.36
C GLY A 618 -5.43 6.86 -22.52
N THR A 619 -5.52 5.56 -22.26
CA THR A 619 -6.76 4.76 -22.35
C THR A 619 -7.46 4.68 -21.00
N LEU A 620 -8.73 5.12 -20.94
CA LEU A 620 -9.66 4.88 -19.83
C LEU A 620 -10.57 3.70 -20.18
N SER A 621 -10.60 2.65 -19.37
CA SER A 621 -11.54 1.53 -19.48
C SER A 621 -12.61 1.62 -18.40
N LEU A 622 -13.87 1.57 -18.77
CA LEU A 622 -15.02 1.51 -17.85
C LEU A 622 -15.67 0.12 -17.94
N SER A 623 -15.73 -0.58 -16.81
CA SER A 623 -16.37 -1.90 -16.71
C SER A 623 -17.36 -2.04 -15.57
N GLY A 624 -17.57 -0.99 -14.78
CA GLY A 624 -18.71 -0.88 -13.87
C GLY A 624 -20.01 -0.64 -14.64
N ILE A 625 -21.16 -0.84 -13.97
CA ILE A 625 -22.47 -0.41 -14.49
C ILE A 625 -22.54 1.10 -14.26
N ASN A 626 -22.20 1.88 -15.26
CA ASN A 626 -22.25 3.34 -15.16
C ASN A 626 -23.72 3.82 -15.22
N SER A 627 -24.00 4.88 -14.48
CA SER A 627 -25.33 5.48 -14.33
C SER A 627 -25.24 7.01 -14.25
N PHE A 628 -24.13 7.58 -14.72
CA PHE A 628 -24.05 9.02 -14.91
C PHE A 628 -25.04 9.38 -16.03
N SER A 629 -25.98 10.27 -15.71
CA SER A 629 -27.15 10.59 -16.55
C SER A 629 -26.89 11.71 -17.55
N GLY A 630 -25.63 12.06 -17.76
CA GLY A 630 -25.22 13.16 -18.62
C GLY A 630 -24.25 12.71 -19.69
N ASP A 631 -23.88 13.66 -20.55
CA ASP A 631 -23.08 13.40 -21.74
C ASP A 631 -21.72 12.72 -21.49
N ALA A 632 -21.30 11.94 -22.50
CA ALA A 632 -19.96 11.37 -22.59
C ALA A 632 -19.18 12.07 -23.72
N VAL A 633 -18.11 12.78 -23.36
CA VAL A 633 -17.26 13.51 -24.31
C VAL A 633 -15.88 12.86 -24.37
N VAL A 634 -15.39 12.53 -25.56
CA VAL A 634 -14.04 11.98 -25.78
C VAL A 634 -13.23 12.94 -26.66
N GLN A 635 -12.35 13.71 -26.03
CA GLN A 635 -11.53 14.70 -26.72
C GLN A 635 -10.19 14.13 -27.21
N GLN A 636 -9.56 13.27 -26.41
CA GLN A 636 -8.26 12.67 -26.69
C GLN A 636 -8.13 11.26 -26.10
N GLY A 637 -7.27 10.46 -26.72
CA GLY A 637 -6.97 9.10 -26.28
C GLY A 637 -8.16 8.16 -26.49
N VAL A 638 -8.25 7.11 -25.68
CA VAL A 638 -9.31 6.11 -25.80
C VAL A 638 -10.20 6.12 -24.57
N LEU A 639 -11.52 6.14 -24.77
CA LEU A 639 -12.51 5.72 -23.78
C LEU A 639 -13.04 4.35 -24.21
N SER A 640 -12.72 3.30 -23.47
CA SER A 640 -13.20 1.94 -23.69
C SER A 640 -14.36 1.64 -22.76
N ILE A 641 -15.49 1.22 -23.33
CA ILE A 641 -16.71 0.84 -22.62
C ILE A 641 -16.85 -0.67 -22.75
N ASN A 642 -16.84 -1.39 -21.62
CA ASN A 642 -16.83 -2.87 -21.62
C ASN A 642 -18.23 -3.48 -21.41
N ILE A 643 -19.23 -2.65 -21.12
CA ILE A 643 -20.63 -3.02 -20.91
C ILE A 643 -21.48 -1.87 -21.47
N PRO A 644 -22.57 -2.14 -22.24
CA PRO A 644 -23.48 -1.08 -22.68
C PRO A 644 -24.08 -0.41 -21.44
N SER A 645 -23.62 0.79 -21.13
CA SER A 645 -23.83 1.45 -19.84
C SER A 645 -23.79 2.98 -19.92
N LEU A 646 -23.74 3.54 -21.13
CA LEU A 646 -24.06 4.96 -21.29
C LEU A 646 -25.56 5.14 -21.05
N ALA A 647 -25.97 6.32 -20.57
CA ALA A 647 -27.38 6.58 -20.36
C ALA A 647 -28.10 6.73 -21.71
N ASP A 648 -29.32 6.20 -21.81
CA ASP A 648 -30.10 6.22 -23.05
C ASP A 648 -30.37 7.65 -23.57
N ASP A 649 -30.42 8.62 -22.66
CA ASP A 649 -30.62 10.05 -22.92
C ASP A 649 -29.31 10.83 -23.10
N ALA A 650 -28.14 10.22 -22.86
CA ALA A 650 -26.86 10.91 -22.98
C ALA A 650 -26.53 11.27 -24.44
N ASN A 651 -25.85 12.40 -24.63
CA ASN A 651 -25.17 12.69 -25.88
C ASN A 651 -23.73 12.16 -25.82
N VAL A 652 -23.27 11.57 -26.92
CA VAL A 652 -21.88 11.18 -27.13
C VAL A 652 -21.21 12.17 -28.08
N SER A 653 -20.12 12.79 -27.65
CA SER A 653 -19.37 13.73 -28.49
C SER A 653 -17.91 13.31 -28.63
N LEU A 654 -17.48 13.07 -29.87
CA LEU A 654 -16.11 12.68 -30.19
C LEU A 654 -15.38 13.84 -30.87
N SER A 655 -14.12 14.09 -30.49
CA SER A 655 -13.24 15.00 -31.23
C SER A 655 -12.22 14.22 -32.04
N THR A 656 -11.69 14.82 -33.11
CA THR A 656 -10.53 14.30 -33.82
C THR A 656 -9.36 14.14 -32.83
N GLY A 657 -8.97 12.89 -32.56
CA GLY A 657 -7.97 12.52 -31.57
C GLY A 657 -8.52 11.70 -30.39
N GLY A 658 -9.84 11.67 -30.22
CA GLY A 658 -10.57 10.80 -29.30
C GLY A 658 -11.13 9.56 -29.99
N ILE A 659 -11.04 8.41 -29.33
CA ILE A 659 -11.60 7.14 -29.78
C ILE A 659 -12.56 6.60 -28.72
N LEU A 660 -13.77 6.26 -29.14
CA LEU A 660 -14.71 5.47 -28.34
C LEU A 660 -14.58 3.99 -28.70
N ASP A 661 -14.02 3.20 -27.80
CA ASP A 661 -13.85 1.77 -27.98
C ASP A 661 -15.02 1.00 -27.34
N LEU A 662 -15.93 0.48 -28.17
CA LEU A 662 -17.09 -0.29 -27.72
C LEU A 662 -16.68 -1.76 -27.53
N ASN A 663 -15.98 -2.04 -26.44
CA ASN A 663 -15.41 -3.34 -26.13
C ASN A 663 -16.41 -4.29 -25.42
N PHE A 664 -17.58 -4.45 -26.02
CA PHE A 664 -18.60 -5.40 -25.57
C PHE A 664 -19.22 -6.15 -26.74
N SER A 665 -20.06 -7.14 -26.41
CA SER A 665 -20.87 -7.87 -27.37
C SER A 665 -22.30 -7.95 -26.87
N GLY A 666 -23.27 -7.98 -27.78
CA GLY A 666 -24.68 -7.97 -27.44
C GLY A 666 -25.44 -6.88 -28.18
N PRO A 667 -26.61 -6.46 -27.65
CA PRO A 667 -27.35 -5.31 -28.18
C PRO A 667 -26.49 -4.05 -28.23
N PRO A 668 -26.78 -3.12 -29.16
CA PRO A 668 -26.17 -1.80 -29.14
C PRO A 668 -26.43 -1.08 -27.81
N ASP A 669 -25.48 -0.25 -27.36
CA ASP A 669 -25.72 0.72 -26.29
C ASP A 669 -26.57 1.87 -26.85
N MET A 670 -27.58 2.34 -26.14
CA MET A 670 -28.50 3.37 -26.64
C MET A 670 -28.06 4.73 -26.16
N VAL A 671 -28.11 5.73 -27.05
CA VAL A 671 -27.83 7.13 -26.72
C VAL A 671 -28.78 8.06 -27.48
N SER A 672 -28.92 9.29 -26.98
CA SER A 672 -29.75 10.29 -27.63
C SER A 672 -29.09 10.76 -28.92
N LYS A 673 -27.90 11.35 -28.83
CA LYS A 673 -27.20 11.99 -29.95
C LYS A 673 -25.75 11.53 -30.05
N LEU A 674 -25.22 11.44 -31.26
CA LEU A 674 -23.78 11.29 -31.53
C LEU A 674 -23.29 12.50 -32.33
N SER A 675 -22.18 13.11 -31.92
CA SER A 675 -21.50 14.16 -32.66
C SER A 675 -20.01 13.85 -32.87
N ILE A 676 -19.47 14.30 -34.00
CA ILE A 676 -18.02 14.28 -34.29
C ILE A 676 -17.58 15.69 -34.65
N ASP A 677 -16.60 16.22 -33.92
CA ASP A 677 -16.06 17.58 -34.11
C ASP A 677 -17.17 18.65 -34.16
N GLY A 678 -18.15 18.51 -33.26
CA GLY A 678 -19.33 19.39 -33.17
C GLY A 678 -20.39 19.15 -34.24
N THR A 679 -20.17 18.24 -35.19
CA THR A 679 -21.17 17.90 -36.22
C THR A 679 -22.07 16.76 -35.73
N THR A 680 -23.37 17.02 -35.60
CA THR A 680 -24.39 16.01 -35.29
C THR A 680 -24.45 14.94 -36.39
N LEU A 681 -24.50 13.68 -35.98
CA LEU A 681 -24.59 12.54 -36.88
C LEU A 681 -26.02 11.98 -36.98
N PRO A 682 -26.40 11.36 -38.11
CA PRO A 682 -27.72 10.76 -38.29
C PRO A 682 -28.09 9.65 -37.28
N ILE A 683 -29.40 9.54 -37.01
CA ILE A 683 -30.05 8.43 -36.27
C ILE A 683 -29.75 7.08 -36.92
N GLY A 684 -29.41 6.07 -36.11
CA GLY A 684 -29.20 4.68 -36.51
C GLY A 684 -28.03 4.01 -35.78
N THR A 685 -27.72 2.77 -36.19
CA THR A 685 -26.58 2.03 -35.62
C THR A 685 -25.23 2.58 -36.10
N TRP A 686 -24.36 2.90 -35.16
CA TRP A 686 -22.97 3.30 -35.35
C TRP A 686 -22.01 2.25 -34.81
N GLY A 687 -20.89 2.05 -35.50
CA GLY A 687 -19.87 1.11 -35.07
C GLY A 687 -18.52 1.32 -35.75
N SER A 688 -17.59 0.43 -35.44
CA SER A 688 -16.26 0.44 -36.06
C SER A 688 -16.31 0.13 -37.56
N VAL A 689 -15.30 0.56 -38.31
CA VAL A 689 -15.21 0.25 -39.75
C VAL A 689 -15.16 -1.26 -39.96
N GLY A 690 -16.17 -1.80 -40.65
CA GLY A 690 -16.33 -3.25 -40.87
C GLY A 690 -17.18 -3.98 -39.82
N SER A 691 -17.77 -3.27 -38.84
CA SER A 691 -18.69 -3.83 -37.84
C SER A 691 -20.02 -4.34 -38.41
N GLY A 692 -20.43 -3.86 -39.59
CA GLY A 692 -21.75 -4.13 -40.16
C GLY A 692 -22.85 -3.18 -39.67
N ALA A 693 -22.51 -2.17 -38.88
CA ALA A 693 -23.41 -1.07 -38.52
C ALA A 693 -23.88 -0.28 -39.75
N GLN A 694 -25.02 0.38 -39.65
CA GLN A 694 -25.56 1.25 -40.71
C GLN A 694 -24.58 2.37 -41.06
N PHE A 695 -23.94 2.94 -40.04
CA PHE A 695 -22.91 3.95 -40.17
C PHE A 695 -21.63 3.49 -39.47
N THR A 696 -20.48 3.87 -40.03
CA THR A 696 -19.19 3.50 -39.44
C THR A 696 -18.24 4.68 -39.43
N THR A 697 -17.36 4.72 -38.43
CA THR A 697 -16.32 5.74 -38.29
C THR A 697 -15.06 5.10 -37.69
N PRO A 698 -13.85 5.56 -38.05
CA PRO A 698 -12.62 5.12 -37.40
C PRO A 698 -12.47 5.62 -35.96
N LEU A 699 -13.28 6.60 -35.52
CA LEU A 699 -13.30 7.08 -34.14
C LEU A 699 -14.11 6.18 -33.20
N ILE A 700 -14.80 5.17 -33.74
CA ILE A 700 -15.41 4.09 -32.96
C ILE A 700 -14.61 2.80 -33.25
N THR A 701 -14.17 2.12 -32.20
CA THR A 701 -13.50 0.82 -32.28
C THR A 701 -14.26 -0.23 -31.46
N GLY A 702 -13.73 -1.46 -31.40
CA GLY A 702 -14.35 -2.55 -30.67
C GLY A 702 -15.40 -3.31 -31.47
N THR A 703 -16.02 -4.30 -30.81
CA THR A 703 -17.03 -5.22 -31.38
C THR A 703 -18.46 -4.79 -31.11
N GLY A 704 -18.67 -3.87 -30.17
CA GLY A 704 -19.97 -3.34 -29.80
C GLY A 704 -20.48 -2.31 -30.80
N LEU A 705 -21.76 -1.95 -30.65
CA LEU A 705 -22.46 -0.98 -31.47
C LEU A 705 -23.11 0.08 -30.57
N LEU A 706 -23.34 1.26 -31.15
CA LEU A 706 -24.06 2.36 -30.53
C LEU A 706 -25.33 2.62 -31.34
N GLU A 707 -26.50 2.67 -30.71
CA GLU A 707 -27.75 3.07 -31.35
C GLU A 707 -28.04 4.54 -31.02
N VAL A 708 -28.00 5.39 -32.05
CA VAL A 708 -28.35 6.81 -31.93
C VAL A 708 -29.84 6.95 -32.21
N THR A 709 -30.60 7.48 -31.25
CA THR A 709 -32.07 7.48 -31.29
C THR A 709 -32.68 8.83 -31.65
N SER A 710 -31.92 9.93 -31.49
CA SER A 710 -32.33 11.29 -31.79
C SER A 710 -31.23 12.04 -32.57
N THR A 711 -31.65 13.08 -33.28
CA THR A 711 -30.77 14.12 -33.84
C THR A 711 -31.04 15.48 -33.20
N VAL A 712 -32.09 15.58 -32.38
CA VAL A 712 -32.54 16.77 -31.67
C VAL A 712 -31.87 16.74 -30.29
N SER A 713 -31.19 17.81 -29.90
CA SER A 713 -30.67 17.91 -28.53
C SER A 713 -31.85 18.15 -27.58
N PRO A 714 -31.93 17.51 -26.40
CA PRO A 714 -32.93 17.90 -25.41
C PRO A 714 -32.75 19.38 -25.05
N GLY A 715 -33.79 20.19 -25.25
CA GLY A 715 -33.70 21.65 -25.15
C GLY A 715 -33.48 22.41 -26.47
N ASP A 716 -33.24 21.73 -27.60
CA ASP A 716 -33.25 22.30 -28.96
C ASP A 716 -34.71 22.39 -29.43
N PHE A 717 -35.38 23.44 -28.97
CA PHE A 717 -36.81 23.64 -29.14
C PHE A 717 -37.16 24.26 -30.48
N ASP A 718 -36.24 24.99 -31.12
CA ASP A 718 -36.44 25.51 -32.47
C ASP A 718 -35.98 24.55 -33.59
N GLY A 719 -35.25 23.49 -33.21
CA GLY A 719 -34.86 22.38 -34.08
C GLY A 719 -33.71 22.72 -35.02
N ASP A 720 -32.92 23.76 -34.71
CA ASP A 720 -31.83 24.23 -35.54
C ASP A 720 -30.49 23.49 -35.31
N GLY A 721 -30.45 22.62 -34.30
CA GLY A 721 -29.37 21.69 -34.04
C GLY A 721 -28.42 22.12 -32.91
N ASP A 722 -28.62 23.28 -32.31
CA ASP A 722 -27.95 23.72 -31.09
C ASP A 722 -28.93 23.98 -29.93
N VAL A 723 -28.43 24.41 -28.76
CA VAL A 723 -29.28 24.72 -27.59
C VAL A 723 -28.81 26.06 -27.07
N ASP A 724 -29.47 27.13 -27.48
CA ASP A 724 -29.03 28.49 -27.25
C ASP A 724 -30.15 29.42 -26.74
N GLY A 725 -29.98 30.73 -26.91
CA GLY A 725 -30.96 31.72 -26.47
C GLY A 725 -32.26 31.73 -27.29
N ASN A 726 -32.24 31.21 -28.51
CA ASN A 726 -33.42 31.07 -29.36
C ASN A 726 -34.32 29.97 -28.81
N ASP A 727 -33.75 28.85 -28.37
CA ASP A 727 -34.51 27.79 -27.70
C ASP A 727 -35.14 28.24 -26.39
N LEU A 728 -34.42 29.04 -25.61
CA LEU A 728 -35.00 29.63 -24.41
C LEU A 728 -36.26 30.44 -24.73
N THR A 729 -36.27 31.10 -25.89
CA THR A 729 -37.42 31.90 -26.34
C THR A 729 -38.60 30.99 -26.69
N GLU A 730 -38.35 29.83 -27.31
CA GLU A 730 -39.37 28.82 -27.59
C GLU A 730 -39.90 28.16 -26.29
N TRP A 731 -39.02 27.82 -25.35
CA TRP A 731 -39.43 27.33 -24.03
C TRP A 731 -40.29 28.34 -23.28
N GLN A 732 -39.90 29.62 -23.27
CA GLN A 732 -40.68 30.69 -22.64
C GLN A 732 -42.07 30.84 -23.25
N ALA A 733 -42.23 30.55 -24.55
CA ALA A 733 -43.53 30.57 -25.23
C ALA A 733 -44.39 29.36 -24.87
N ALA A 734 -43.78 28.17 -24.72
CA ALA A 734 -44.46 26.93 -24.38
C ALA A 734 -44.78 26.78 -22.88
N TYR A 735 -44.00 27.39 -21.98
CA TYR A 735 -44.09 27.21 -20.53
C TYR A 735 -45.51 27.37 -19.99
N GLY A 736 -46.08 26.28 -19.47
CA GLY A 736 -47.44 26.24 -18.92
C GLY A 736 -48.58 26.44 -19.94
N ASN A 737 -48.28 26.48 -21.24
CA ASN A 737 -49.24 26.73 -22.32
C ASN A 737 -49.40 25.53 -23.28
N THR A 738 -48.30 24.88 -23.67
CA THR A 738 -48.27 23.76 -24.62
C THR A 738 -47.12 22.81 -24.27
N ALA A 739 -47.11 21.59 -24.81
CA ALA A 739 -45.96 20.67 -24.77
C ALA A 739 -44.93 20.97 -25.89
N GLY A 740 -44.82 22.25 -26.29
CA GLY A 740 -44.01 22.67 -27.44
C GLY A 740 -42.51 22.68 -27.15
N ALA A 741 -42.15 22.71 -25.86
CA ALA A 741 -40.79 22.68 -25.36
C ALA A 741 -40.64 21.57 -24.30
N ASP A 742 -41.22 20.41 -24.61
CA ASP A 742 -41.22 19.19 -23.80
C ASP A 742 -39.90 18.43 -24.01
N ALA A 743 -38.88 18.79 -23.23
CA ALA A 743 -37.55 18.23 -23.32
C ALA A 743 -37.41 16.89 -22.58
N ASP A 744 -38.22 16.63 -21.55
CA ASP A 744 -38.21 15.36 -20.81
C ASP A 744 -39.30 14.36 -21.25
N GLN A 745 -40.13 14.75 -22.23
CA GLN A 745 -41.19 13.95 -22.87
C GLN A 745 -42.31 13.53 -21.91
N ASP A 746 -42.59 14.31 -20.87
CA ASP A 746 -43.68 14.04 -19.93
C ASP A 746 -45.05 14.56 -20.40
N GLY A 747 -45.06 15.26 -21.54
CA GLY A 747 -46.26 15.78 -22.20
C GLY A 747 -46.62 17.20 -21.80
N ASP A 748 -45.75 17.93 -21.10
CA ASP A 748 -45.91 19.37 -20.84
C ASP A 748 -44.62 20.19 -21.08
N SER A 749 -44.58 21.43 -20.59
CA SER A 749 -43.42 22.31 -20.76
C SER A 749 -43.31 23.14 -19.49
N ASP A 750 -42.42 22.71 -18.60
CA ASP A 750 -42.33 23.18 -17.24
C ASP A 750 -40.87 23.44 -16.78
N GLY A 751 -40.67 23.52 -15.46
CA GLY A 751 -39.36 23.79 -14.89
C GLY A 751 -38.35 22.66 -15.06
N GLN A 752 -38.78 21.42 -15.29
CA GLN A 752 -37.90 20.30 -15.60
C GLN A 752 -37.32 20.42 -17.01
N ASP A 753 -38.13 20.83 -17.99
CA ASP A 753 -37.66 21.08 -19.36
C ASP A 753 -36.67 22.23 -19.43
N PHE A 754 -36.91 23.28 -18.63
CA PHE A 754 -35.95 24.37 -18.48
C PHE A 754 -34.62 23.88 -17.93
N LEU A 755 -34.66 22.98 -16.96
CA LEU A 755 -33.46 22.38 -16.39
C LEU A 755 -32.71 21.55 -17.44
N THR A 756 -33.44 20.85 -18.31
CA THR A 756 -32.89 20.10 -19.45
C THR A 756 -32.26 21.05 -20.48
N TRP A 757 -32.91 22.15 -20.85
CA TRP A 757 -32.32 23.20 -21.68
C TRP A 757 -31.04 23.78 -21.06
N GLN A 758 -31.04 24.09 -19.76
CA GLN A 758 -29.85 24.61 -19.06
C GLN A 758 -28.67 23.64 -19.10
N ARG A 759 -28.92 22.33 -18.97
CA ARG A 759 -27.88 21.29 -19.04
C ARG A 759 -27.30 21.12 -20.43
N ASN A 760 -28.11 21.34 -21.46
CA ASN A 760 -27.72 21.15 -22.85
C ASN A 760 -27.26 22.46 -23.53
N TYR A 761 -27.36 23.61 -22.87
CA TYR A 761 -27.00 24.92 -23.43
C TYR A 761 -25.58 24.94 -24.00
N THR A 762 -25.47 25.03 -25.32
CA THR A 762 -24.19 24.97 -26.05
C THR A 762 -23.52 26.34 -26.15
N GLY A 763 -24.28 27.44 -25.95
CA GLY A 763 -23.79 28.80 -26.07
C GLY A 763 -23.30 29.17 -27.48
N SER A 764 -23.24 30.46 -27.78
CA SER A 764 -22.89 30.93 -29.13
C SER A 764 -21.44 30.56 -29.50
N ASN A 765 -21.26 29.52 -30.32
CA ASN A 765 -20.03 29.26 -31.08
C ASN A 765 -19.85 30.33 -32.19
N LEU A 766 -19.65 31.58 -31.78
CA LEU A 766 -19.17 32.60 -32.69
C LEU A 766 -17.63 32.50 -32.75
N LEU A 767 -17.12 31.98 -33.86
CA LEU A 767 -15.81 32.35 -34.39
C LEU A 767 -15.77 33.87 -34.62
N THR A 768 -15.62 34.62 -33.54
CA THR A 768 -15.33 36.05 -33.57
C THR A 768 -13.89 36.23 -33.17
N THR A 769 -13.12 36.77 -34.10
CA THR A 769 -11.81 37.33 -33.79
C THR A 769 -11.97 38.25 -32.57
N ALA A 770 -11.23 37.93 -31.50
CA ALA A 770 -11.16 38.76 -30.31
C ALA A 770 -10.67 40.15 -30.72
N THR A 771 -11.60 41.08 -30.91
CA THR A 771 -11.28 42.50 -30.84
C THR A 771 -11.13 42.80 -29.36
N ALA A 772 -9.92 43.21 -28.97
CA ALA A 772 -9.65 43.63 -27.60
C ALA A 772 -10.69 44.66 -27.20
N VAL A 773 -11.49 44.32 -26.18
CA VAL A 773 -12.33 45.30 -25.48
C VAL A 773 -11.36 46.35 -24.91
N PRO A 774 -11.46 47.63 -25.27
CA PRO A 774 -10.66 48.64 -24.61
C PRO A 774 -11.11 48.69 -23.15
N GLU A 775 -10.25 48.25 -22.23
CA GLU A 775 -10.42 48.62 -20.83
C GLU A 775 -10.49 50.14 -20.76
N PRO A 776 -11.41 50.74 -19.97
CA PRO A 776 -11.38 52.17 -19.75
C PRO A 776 -10.01 52.50 -19.18
N SER A 777 -9.18 53.17 -20.00
CA SER A 777 -7.82 53.54 -19.64
C SER A 777 -7.79 54.06 -18.20
N ALA A 778 -6.79 53.63 -17.41
CA ALA A 778 -6.58 54.06 -16.03
C ALA A 778 -6.64 55.60 -15.83
N ILE A 779 -6.56 56.37 -16.91
CA ILE A 779 -6.81 57.81 -17.00
C ILE A 779 -8.23 58.20 -16.56
N CYS A 780 -9.29 57.42 -16.84
CA CYS A 780 -10.67 57.72 -16.41
C CYS A 780 -10.86 57.55 -14.90
N LEU A 781 -10.21 56.54 -14.30
CA LEU A 781 -10.22 56.32 -12.85
C LEU A 781 -9.34 57.34 -12.10
N ILE A 782 -8.20 57.74 -12.68
CA ILE A 782 -7.37 58.83 -12.15
C ILE A 782 -8.07 60.19 -12.29
N GLY A 783 -8.83 60.42 -13.37
CA GLY A 783 -9.64 61.62 -13.57
C GLY A 783 -10.76 61.77 -12.53
N PHE A 784 -11.47 60.69 -12.21
CA PHE A 784 -12.49 60.68 -11.15
C PHE A 784 -11.86 60.87 -9.75
N ALA A 785 -10.71 60.26 -9.49
CA ALA A 785 -10.00 60.44 -8.21
C ALA A 785 -9.45 61.87 -8.02
N LEU A 786 -8.97 62.52 -9.08
CA LEU A 786 -8.50 63.91 -9.03
C LEU A 786 -9.65 64.91 -8.91
N ALA A 787 -10.80 64.65 -9.53
CA ALA A 787 -12.01 65.47 -9.37
C ALA A 787 -12.57 65.40 -7.94
N LEU A 788 -12.52 64.23 -7.30
CA LEU A 788 -12.92 64.05 -5.89
C LEU A 788 -11.93 64.74 -4.92
N MET A 789 -10.63 64.78 -5.23
CA MET A 789 -9.64 65.49 -4.41
C MET A 789 -9.69 67.03 -4.57
N ALA A 790 -10.17 67.55 -5.70
CA ALA A 790 -10.36 68.99 -5.90
C ALA A 790 -11.61 69.54 -5.18
N GLY A 791 -12.60 68.69 -4.87
CA GLY A 791 -13.83 69.05 -4.16
C GLY A 791 -13.68 69.31 -2.66
N PHE A 792 -12.57 68.89 -2.03
CA PHE A 792 -12.35 69.01 -0.58
C PHE A 792 -11.44 70.17 -0.16
N ARG A 793 -11.16 71.14 -1.04
CA ARG A 793 -10.53 72.42 -0.65
C ARG A 793 -11.46 73.59 -0.87
N ARG A 794 -12.41 73.77 0.05
CA ARG A 794 -12.90 75.09 0.54
C ARG A 794 -13.94 74.88 1.66
N SER A 795 -13.45 74.91 2.90
CA SER A 795 -14.04 75.51 4.12
C SER A 795 -13.02 75.34 5.22
#